data_AF-A0A0S2DLC1-F1
#
_entry.id   AF-A0A0S2DLC1-F1
#
_cell.length_a   1.000
_cell.length_b   1.000
_cell.length_c   1.000
_cell.angle_alpha   90.00
_cell.angle_beta   90.00
_cell.angle_gamma   90.00
#
_symmetry.space_group_name_H-M   'P 1'
#
loop_
_entity.id
_entity.type
_entity.pdbx_description
1 polymer ?
#
loop_
_entity_poly.entity_id
_entity_poly.type
_entity_poly.pdbx_seq_one_letter_code
_entity_poly.pdbx_strand_id
1 'polypeptide(L)'
;MGDADQAVLPALAALHGAPTPAFRGSTTQYFDGQIAANNPYPKPWKERARRALAGWDGAPWYPEKAVIWLANGAIRAMNPAHILVECLTNRDWGRGLDRGLLDEASYRRAADTLHAEGFGLCLRWARQTSISDFMQVVIDHIGAAQYTDRSTGRSTLRLLRDDYRVEDLPVFDYESGLLAIEEDEGGAQDGAVNQVIVTWYDPIKDEERQIRVQDLAGIQATGGVASTTTEYRGLPTAELAARVGTRDLSIACSALKRFKVRLDRRGGVLAPGSVFCIRDPFREIGTLVLRAGTFDDGRLAEGAILVSAVQDVFGLPATSYLQPQPPVWTPPDRNPQPAPTRRLFEAGYRDLATTLDPAALAALPADAGLVLAVGEQPGGLALNYILTTRVGGGAYSEAGTGDWCPTALLAGALSATTTAVQLAAGRALDQVAVGTAAWVEDELVRVVAIDPQAQTATLARGCADTVPVPHATGARIWFYDDFAANDPNDYSVGETVQAKLLTRTSSAQLDPALAPVDTIKLAQRQVRPYPPGDLKLNGLRYPASIDGDLALSWAHRDRRLQADQLVDHGQGSIGLEAGTAYVVRLSDAIAGQALDSPAALTGNNYASPLRGAYRVRAEIGTTRDGLTSWQKASHTFDFKNGLLRTEVGDDLVAEAGDFILMD
;
A
#
# COMPACT_ATOMS: atom_id res chain seq x y z
N MET A 1 31.28 19.26 13.42
CA MET A 1 32.36 19.84 14.24
C MET A 1 32.70 21.18 13.66
N GLY A 2 32.93 22.18 14.51
CA GLY A 2 33.36 23.50 14.05
C GLY A 2 34.78 23.43 13.50
N ASP A 3 35.00 24.05 12.34
CA ASP A 3 36.29 24.09 11.66
C ASP A 3 37.33 24.90 12.45
N ALA A 4 38.61 24.68 12.15
CA ALA A 4 39.71 25.35 12.84
C ALA A 4 39.68 26.88 12.71
N ASP A 5 39.07 27.39 11.65
CA ASP A 5 38.90 28.81 11.34
C ASP A 5 37.52 29.35 11.71
N GLN A 6 36.65 28.56 12.35
CA GLN A 6 35.31 29.00 12.75
C GLN A 6 35.38 30.29 13.57
N ALA A 7 34.67 31.33 13.13
CA ALA A 7 34.51 32.58 13.86
C ALA A 7 33.49 32.41 15.00
N VAL A 8 33.53 33.31 15.99
CA VAL A 8 32.53 33.31 17.07
C VAL A 8 31.15 33.54 16.46
N LEU A 9 30.21 32.63 16.71
CA LEU A 9 28.84 32.74 16.23
C LEU A 9 28.13 33.88 16.99
N PRO A 10 27.59 34.91 16.31
CA PRO A 10 26.99 36.07 16.99
C PRO A 10 25.86 35.71 17.96
N ALA A 11 25.04 34.71 17.62
CA ALA A 11 23.96 34.24 18.48
C ALA A 11 24.47 33.62 19.80
N LEU A 12 25.57 32.85 19.76
CA LEU A 12 26.19 32.32 20.96
C LEU A 12 26.87 33.42 21.78
N ALA A 13 27.49 34.41 21.13
CA ALA A 13 28.06 35.56 21.81
C ALA A 13 27.00 36.38 22.57
N ALA A 14 25.81 36.53 21.97
CA ALA A 14 24.68 37.19 22.61
C ALA A 14 24.14 36.41 23.82
N LEU A 15 24.18 35.08 23.77
CA LEU A 15 23.69 34.20 24.84
C LEU A 15 24.69 34.05 26.01
N HIS A 16 25.98 33.86 25.72
CA HIS A 16 27.03 33.61 26.71
C HIS A 16 27.67 34.88 27.30
N GLY A 17 27.60 36.01 26.59
CA GLY A 17 28.31 37.24 26.95
C GLY A 17 29.83 37.18 26.66
N ALA A 18 30.51 38.32 26.79
CA ALA A 18 31.96 38.39 26.55
C ALA A 18 32.75 37.97 27.81
N PRO A 19 33.74 37.07 27.70
CA PRO A 19 34.26 36.43 26.48
C PRO A 19 33.51 35.14 26.09
N THR A 20 33.19 34.97 24.80
CA THR A 20 32.62 33.73 24.24
C THR A 20 33.65 33.03 23.33
N PRO A 21 33.95 31.74 23.53
CA PRO A 21 34.84 30.98 22.66
C PRO A 21 34.20 30.70 21.30
N ALA A 22 35.00 30.43 20.27
CA ALA A 22 34.50 30.10 18.94
C ALA A 22 34.04 28.64 18.77
N PHE A 23 34.06 27.82 19.84
CA PHE A 23 33.62 26.40 19.87
C PHE A 23 34.21 25.54 18.73
N ARG A 24 35.48 25.75 18.40
CA ARG A 24 36.23 25.01 17.37
C ARG A 24 36.52 23.59 17.84
N GLY A 25 36.53 22.62 16.92
CA GLY A 25 36.88 21.23 17.22
C GLY A 25 35.83 20.46 18.02
N SER A 26 34.71 21.08 18.41
CA SER A 26 33.55 20.42 19.01
C SER A 26 32.32 20.52 18.10
N THR A 27 31.35 19.63 18.29
CA THR A 27 29.99 19.85 17.79
C THR A 27 29.16 20.29 18.98
N THR A 28 28.74 21.55 18.96
CA THR A 28 27.94 22.14 20.05
C THR A 28 26.55 22.41 19.52
N GLN A 29 25.53 21.95 20.24
CA GLN A 29 24.14 22.31 20.00
C GLN A 29 23.70 23.29 21.09
N TYR A 30 23.01 24.36 20.69
CA TYR A 30 22.35 25.28 21.60
C TYR A 30 20.91 25.48 21.11
N PHE A 31 20.00 25.68 22.05
CA PHE A 31 18.60 25.96 21.77
C PHE A 31 18.19 27.12 22.67
N ASP A 32 17.67 28.18 22.06
CA ASP A 32 17.14 29.35 22.74
C ASP A 32 15.64 29.40 22.46
N GLY A 33 14.83 29.08 23.47
CA GLY A 33 13.39 28.94 23.32
C GLY A 33 12.71 28.19 24.47
N GLN A 34 11.39 28.10 24.41
CA GLN A 34 10.61 27.41 25.42
C GLN A 34 10.72 25.88 25.25
N ILE A 35 11.35 25.20 26.22
CA ILE A 35 11.53 23.75 26.21
C ILE A 35 10.25 23.01 26.67
N ALA A 36 9.46 23.63 27.54
CA ALA A 36 8.17 23.10 28.00
C ALA A 36 7.25 24.23 28.51
N ALA A 37 5.93 24.03 28.40
CA ALA A 37 4.91 24.83 29.05
C ALA A 37 4.10 23.92 29.99
N ASN A 38 4.12 24.18 31.30
CA ASN A 38 3.41 23.41 32.33
C ASN A 38 3.74 21.89 32.40
N ASN A 39 4.85 21.43 31.81
CA ASN A 39 5.34 20.07 31.97
C ASN A 39 6.68 20.06 32.71
N PRO A 40 6.77 19.52 33.94
CA PRO A 40 8.01 19.46 34.71
C PRO A 40 9.00 18.40 34.20
N TYR A 41 8.64 17.60 33.19
CA TYR A 41 9.45 16.50 32.68
C TYR A 41 9.82 16.70 31.20
N PRO A 42 10.80 17.58 30.88
CA PRO A 42 11.35 17.64 29.53
C PRO A 42 11.96 16.28 29.17
N LYS A 43 11.66 15.78 27.97
CA LYS A 43 12.24 14.52 27.49
C LYS A 43 13.75 14.70 27.28
N PRO A 44 14.58 13.69 27.61
CA PRO A 44 16.00 13.74 27.29
C PRO A 44 16.21 13.99 25.80
N TRP A 45 17.05 14.95 25.46
CA TRP A 45 17.43 15.19 24.08
C TRP A 45 18.41 14.12 23.64
N LYS A 46 18.29 13.72 22.38
CA LYS A 46 19.17 12.75 21.74
C LYS A 46 19.45 13.22 20.33
N GLU A 47 20.73 13.19 19.96
CA GLU A 47 21.19 13.68 18.67
C GLU A 47 21.64 12.51 17.79
N ARG A 48 21.12 12.47 16.56
CA ARG A 48 21.62 11.56 15.54
C ARG A 48 22.75 12.24 14.77
N ALA A 49 23.99 11.91 15.12
CA ALA A 49 25.16 12.39 14.39
C ALA A 49 25.47 11.49 13.19
N ARG A 50 26.02 12.09 12.12
CA ARG A 50 26.52 11.36 10.95
C ARG A 50 27.86 11.93 10.50
N ARG A 51 28.74 11.04 10.05
CA ARG A 51 30.05 11.39 9.49
C ARG A 51 30.38 10.38 8.40
N ALA A 52 30.40 10.83 7.15
CA ALA A 52 30.70 9.96 6.00
C ALA A 52 31.51 10.70 4.93
N LEU A 53 31.16 11.95 4.60
CA LEU A 53 31.81 12.73 3.54
C LEU A 53 32.66 13.91 4.04
N ALA A 54 32.65 14.19 5.35
CA ALA A 54 33.31 15.33 5.94
C ALA A 54 34.05 14.93 7.23
N GLY A 55 35.08 15.70 7.58
CA GLY A 55 35.89 15.50 8.79
C GLY A 55 36.95 14.39 8.68
N TRP A 56 37.22 13.87 7.48
CA TRP A 56 38.33 12.95 7.23
C TRP A 56 39.68 13.65 7.43
N ASP A 57 40.72 12.88 7.74
CA ASP A 57 42.09 13.34 7.63
C ASP A 57 42.46 13.41 6.13
N GLY A 58 42.35 14.61 5.56
CA GLY A 58 42.42 14.87 4.13
C GLY A 58 41.09 14.64 3.39
N ALA A 59 41.16 14.43 2.07
CA ALA A 59 39.97 14.18 1.25
C ALA A 59 39.31 12.83 1.60
N PRO A 60 37.98 12.72 1.59
CA PRO A 60 37.28 11.46 1.83
C PRO A 60 37.71 10.40 0.81
N TRP A 61 37.96 9.18 1.27
CA TRP A 61 38.31 8.07 0.38
C TRP A 61 37.03 7.56 -0.32
N TYR A 62 37.09 7.41 -1.64
CA TYR A 62 36.03 6.88 -2.50
C TYR A 62 34.60 7.39 -2.15
N PRO A 63 34.36 8.72 -2.21
CA PRO A 63 33.17 9.36 -1.63
C PRO A 63 31.86 8.89 -2.25
N GLU A 64 31.87 8.45 -3.51
CA GLU A 64 30.70 7.99 -4.25
C GLU A 64 30.06 6.74 -3.63
N LYS A 65 30.84 5.96 -2.85
CA LYS A 65 30.39 4.72 -2.19
C LYS A 65 30.37 4.80 -0.66
N ALA A 66 30.72 5.96 -0.09
CA ALA A 66 30.85 6.12 1.36
C ALA A 66 29.51 6.07 2.11
N VAL A 67 28.42 6.39 1.42
CA VAL A 67 27.08 6.50 1.99
C VAL A 67 26.20 5.40 1.40
N ILE A 68 25.53 4.63 2.27
CA ILE A 68 24.54 3.62 1.87
C ILE A 68 23.19 4.03 2.46
N TRP A 69 22.21 4.27 1.60
CA TRP A 69 20.85 4.62 2.00
C TRP A 69 20.04 3.35 2.27
N LEU A 70 19.43 3.27 3.45
CA LEU A 70 18.66 2.12 3.93
C LEU A 70 17.27 2.56 4.39
N ALA A 71 16.37 1.60 4.59
CA ALA A 71 15.00 1.83 5.05
C ALA A 71 14.27 2.91 4.23
N ASN A 72 14.23 2.75 2.90
CA ASN A 72 13.60 3.69 1.96
C ASN A 72 14.13 5.13 2.09
N GLY A 73 15.43 5.29 2.38
CA GLY A 73 16.08 6.59 2.51
C GLY A 73 16.00 7.22 3.91
N ALA A 74 15.34 6.57 4.87
CA ALA A 74 15.27 7.07 6.24
C ALA A 74 16.59 6.95 7.01
N ILE A 75 17.46 6.01 6.60
CA ILE A 75 18.74 5.74 7.26
C ILE A 75 19.87 6.02 6.29
N ARG A 76 20.85 6.81 6.75
CA ARG A 76 22.08 7.11 6.02
C ARG A 76 23.25 6.45 6.73
N ALA A 77 23.53 5.20 6.37
CA ALA A 77 24.59 4.41 6.97
C ALA A 77 25.93 4.64 6.29
N MET A 78 27.02 4.37 7.00
CA MET A 78 28.38 4.45 6.44
C MET A 78 28.78 3.09 5.88
N ASN A 79 29.44 3.10 4.73
CA ASN A 79 30.00 1.89 4.15
C ASN A 79 31.11 1.33 5.06
N PRO A 80 31.04 0.06 5.48
CA PRO A 80 32.00 -0.54 6.41
C PRO A 80 33.45 -0.52 5.92
N ALA A 81 33.67 -0.63 4.60
CA ALA A 81 35.01 -0.52 4.03
C ALA A 81 35.63 0.86 4.33
N HIS A 82 34.83 1.93 4.23
CA HIS A 82 35.26 3.28 4.57
C HIS A 82 35.55 3.44 6.06
N ILE A 83 34.77 2.81 6.95
CA ILE A 83 35.05 2.79 8.39
C ILE A 83 36.44 2.19 8.65
N LEU A 84 36.75 1.06 8.00
CA LEU A 84 38.05 0.40 8.13
C LEU A 84 39.21 1.23 7.56
N VAL A 85 39.04 1.82 6.38
CA VAL A 85 40.04 2.71 5.77
C VAL A 85 40.33 3.88 6.69
N GLU A 86 39.31 4.48 7.28
CA GLU A 86 39.50 5.60 8.18
C GLU A 86 40.22 5.20 9.47
N CYS A 87 39.85 4.07 10.08
CA CYS A 87 40.55 3.54 11.25
C CYS A 87 42.04 3.27 10.97
N LEU A 88 42.38 2.81 9.77
CA LEU A 88 43.76 2.56 9.38
C LEU A 88 44.55 3.84 9.12
N THR A 89 43.96 4.83 8.45
CA THR A 89 44.73 5.92 7.81
C THR A 89 44.66 7.25 8.55
N ASN A 90 43.67 7.47 9.42
CA ASN A 90 43.57 8.71 10.17
C ASN A 90 44.77 8.87 11.11
N ARG A 91 45.50 9.99 11.01
CA ARG A 91 46.70 10.24 11.82
C ARG A 91 46.43 10.77 13.23
N ASP A 92 45.25 11.34 13.47
CA ASP A 92 44.89 11.94 14.75
C ASP A 92 44.39 10.90 15.76
N TRP A 93 43.67 9.88 15.30
CA TRP A 93 43.06 8.86 16.17
C TRP A 93 43.10 7.44 15.61
N GLY A 94 43.41 7.29 14.33
CA GLY A 94 43.57 6.00 13.66
C GLY A 94 44.95 5.39 13.90
N ARG A 95 45.33 4.44 13.04
CA ARG A 95 46.69 3.88 13.02
C ARG A 95 47.71 4.77 12.29
N GLY A 96 47.28 5.84 11.63
CA GLY A 96 48.15 6.74 10.86
C GLY A 96 48.88 6.07 9.69
N LEU A 97 48.36 4.94 9.17
CA LEU A 97 48.94 4.23 8.04
C LEU A 97 48.85 5.11 6.78
N ASP A 98 49.93 5.16 6.00
CA ASP A 98 49.88 5.78 4.68
C ASP A 98 48.86 5.06 3.78
N ARG A 99 48.04 5.82 3.04
CA ARG A 99 47.01 5.26 2.15
C ARG A 99 47.61 4.35 1.07
N GLY A 100 48.85 4.59 0.64
CA GLY A 100 49.56 3.76 -0.33
C GLY A 100 49.93 2.36 0.18
N LEU A 101 49.84 2.12 1.49
CA LEU A 101 49.99 0.79 2.11
C LEU A 101 48.68 -0.02 2.13
N LEU A 102 47.57 0.57 1.70
CA LEU A 102 46.33 -0.17 1.44
C LEU A 102 46.35 -0.75 0.03
N ASP A 103 45.89 -1.99 -0.12
CA ASP A 103 45.50 -2.52 -1.42
C ASP A 103 44.18 -1.87 -1.86
N GLU A 104 44.32 -0.72 -2.52
CA GLU A 104 43.22 0.11 -3.04
C GLU A 104 42.19 -0.71 -3.84
N ALA A 105 42.64 -1.71 -4.63
CA ALA A 105 41.74 -2.53 -5.43
C ALA A 105 40.86 -3.43 -4.56
N SER A 106 41.45 -4.05 -3.51
CA SER A 106 40.69 -4.88 -2.57
C SER A 106 39.64 -4.08 -1.80
N TYR A 107 40.01 -2.90 -1.28
CA TYR A 107 39.09 -2.06 -0.52
C TYR A 107 37.98 -1.48 -1.40
N ARG A 108 38.28 -1.03 -2.63
CA ARG A 108 37.26 -0.55 -3.57
C ARG A 108 36.28 -1.64 -3.94
N ARG A 109 36.76 -2.85 -4.28
CA ARG A 109 35.89 -3.99 -4.56
C ARG A 109 34.97 -4.30 -3.38
N ALA A 110 35.51 -4.34 -2.16
CA ALA A 110 34.70 -4.55 -0.96
C ALA A 110 33.67 -3.43 -0.76
N ALA A 111 34.05 -2.16 -0.96
CA ALA A 111 33.15 -1.02 -0.86
C ALA A 111 32.03 -1.08 -1.90
N ASP A 112 32.33 -1.45 -3.15
CA ASP A 112 31.37 -1.61 -4.23
C ASP A 112 30.37 -2.72 -3.93
N THR A 113 30.86 -3.90 -3.50
CA THR A 113 30.02 -5.02 -3.10
C THR A 113 29.10 -4.65 -1.95
N LEU A 114 29.62 -4.07 -0.86
CA LEU A 114 28.80 -3.67 0.30
C LEU A 114 27.76 -2.61 -0.08
N HIS A 115 28.11 -1.68 -0.97
CA HIS A 115 27.17 -0.67 -1.46
C HIS A 115 26.06 -1.29 -2.32
N ALA A 116 26.41 -2.21 -3.23
CA ALA A 116 25.44 -2.92 -4.06
C ALA A 116 24.51 -3.82 -3.22
N GLU A 117 25.05 -4.43 -2.17
CA GLU A 117 24.32 -5.26 -1.20
C GLU A 117 23.42 -4.45 -0.24
N GLY A 118 23.50 -3.12 -0.23
CA GLY A 118 22.83 -2.29 0.77
C GLY A 118 23.33 -2.57 2.19
N PHE A 119 24.61 -2.89 2.38
CA PHE A 119 25.20 -3.27 3.67
C PHE A 119 25.93 -2.09 4.31
N GLY A 120 25.17 -1.20 4.95
CA GLY A 120 25.71 -0.05 5.69
C GLY A 120 25.65 -0.24 7.21
N LEU A 121 26.62 0.32 7.93
CA LEU A 121 26.67 0.30 9.39
C LEU A 121 26.45 1.68 10.02
N CYS A 122 25.82 1.69 11.20
CA CYS A 122 25.67 2.84 12.07
C CYS A 122 26.38 2.57 13.40
N LEU A 123 27.68 2.88 13.46
CA LEU A 123 28.52 2.63 14.62
C LEU A 123 29.07 3.93 15.21
N ARG A 124 29.16 3.98 16.54
CA ARG A 124 29.85 5.05 17.26
C ARG A 124 31.15 4.53 17.85
N TRP A 125 32.26 5.14 17.43
CA TRP A 125 33.55 4.96 18.08
C TRP A 125 33.65 5.88 19.32
N ALA A 126 33.78 5.30 20.53
CA ALA A 126 33.85 6.07 21.78
C ALA A 126 35.26 6.12 22.43
N ARG A 127 36.32 5.61 21.76
CA ARG A 127 37.71 5.52 22.28
C ARG A 127 37.84 4.79 23.63
N GLN A 128 36.86 3.98 24.00
CA GLN A 128 36.89 3.16 25.22
C GLN A 128 37.59 1.80 25.02
N THR A 129 37.63 1.31 23.77
CA THR A 129 38.30 0.06 23.36
C THR A 129 39.44 0.37 22.40
N SER A 130 40.31 -0.62 22.13
CA SER A 130 41.40 -0.44 21.18
C SER A 130 40.89 -0.37 19.75
N ILE A 131 41.61 0.33 18.86
CA ILE A 131 41.27 0.45 17.43
C ILE A 131 41.06 -0.90 16.75
N SER A 132 41.92 -1.85 17.09
CA SER A 132 41.85 -3.22 16.59
C SER A 132 40.54 -3.90 16.98
N ASP A 133 40.05 -3.74 18.20
CA ASP A 133 38.83 -4.41 18.68
C ASP A 133 37.59 -3.93 17.92
N PHE A 134 37.46 -2.64 17.68
CA PHE A 134 36.33 -2.11 16.91
C PHE A 134 36.47 -2.36 15.41
N MET A 135 37.69 -2.38 14.87
CA MET A 135 37.88 -2.86 13.50
C MET A 135 37.40 -4.32 13.39
N GLN A 136 37.68 -5.15 14.40
CA GLN A 136 37.17 -6.51 14.47
C GLN A 136 35.63 -6.52 14.53
N VAL A 137 35.01 -5.65 15.34
CA VAL A 137 33.53 -5.48 15.32
C VAL A 137 33.03 -5.21 13.90
N VAL A 138 33.64 -4.27 13.17
CA VAL A 138 33.24 -3.97 11.79
C VAL A 138 33.42 -5.19 10.86
N ILE A 139 34.54 -5.90 10.99
CA ILE A 139 34.87 -7.11 10.22
C ILE A 139 33.85 -8.23 10.49
N ASP A 140 33.46 -8.45 11.74
CA ASP A 140 32.50 -9.48 12.14
C ASP A 140 31.09 -9.19 11.59
N HIS A 141 30.70 -7.91 11.57
CA HIS A 141 29.41 -7.49 10.98
C HIS A 141 29.36 -7.85 9.49
N ILE A 142 30.39 -7.50 8.72
CA ILE A 142 30.38 -7.69 7.26
C ILE A 142 30.80 -9.10 6.80
N GLY A 143 31.37 -9.90 7.71
CA GLY A 143 31.96 -11.19 7.41
C GLY A 143 33.12 -11.04 6.43
N ALA A 144 34.28 -10.61 6.94
CA ALA A 144 35.46 -10.35 6.12
C ALA A 144 36.74 -10.89 6.79
N ALA A 145 37.82 -10.90 6.02
CA ALA A 145 39.18 -11.03 6.52
C ALA A 145 39.97 -9.79 6.11
N GLN A 146 40.61 -9.13 7.08
CA GLN A 146 41.60 -8.09 6.83
C GLN A 146 42.97 -8.59 7.26
N TYR A 147 43.93 -8.52 6.35
CA TYR A 147 45.28 -9.05 6.56
C TYR A 147 46.32 -8.25 5.77
N THR A 148 47.58 -8.41 6.12
CA THR A 148 48.68 -7.89 5.29
C THR A 148 49.05 -8.94 4.26
N ASP A 149 48.88 -8.62 2.99
CA ASP A 149 49.26 -9.53 1.90
C ASP A 149 50.77 -9.71 1.86
N ARG A 150 51.21 -10.96 1.77
CA ARG A 150 52.62 -11.33 1.95
C ARG A 150 53.46 -11.08 0.71
N SER A 151 52.81 -11.03 -0.46
CA SER A 151 53.47 -10.76 -1.74
C SER A 151 53.67 -9.26 -1.97
N THR A 152 52.71 -8.45 -1.54
CA THR A 152 52.70 -6.99 -1.77
C THR A 152 53.06 -6.17 -0.55
N GLY A 153 52.98 -6.73 0.66
CA GLY A 153 53.14 -6.01 1.93
C GLY A 153 52.00 -5.05 2.26
N ARG A 154 50.90 -5.06 1.49
CA ARG A 154 49.78 -4.11 1.64
C ARG A 154 48.65 -4.70 2.49
N SER A 155 47.98 -3.84 3.25
CA SER A 155 46.74 -4.21 3.96
C SER A 155 45.66 -4.51 2.92
N THR A 156 45.02 -5.67 3.02
CA THR A 156 44.06 -6.20 2.04
C THR A 156 42.76 -6.53 2.77
N LEU A 157 41.62 -6.18 2.17
CA LEU A 157 40.29 -6.51 2.67
C LEU A 157 39.61 -7.51 1.72
N ARG A 158 39.20 -8.66 2.25
CA ARG A 158 38.45 -9.68 1.52
C ARG A 158 37.12 -9.96 2.22
N LEU A 159 36.01 -9.73 1.54
CA LEU A 159 34.70 -10.18 2.01
C LEU A 159 34.58 -11.70 1.86
N LEU A 160 33.92 -12.36 2.80
CA LEU A 160 33.61 -13.78 2.71
C LEU A 160 32.27 -13.93 1.98
N ARG A 161 32.33 -14.24 0.68
CA ARG A 161 31.20 -14.43 -0.23
C ARG A 161 31.40 -15.71 -1.06
N ASP A 162 30.35 -16.09 -1.77
CA ASP A 162 30.28 -17.17 -2.76
C ASP A 162 30.54 -16.65 -4.19
N ASP A 163 31.41 -15.64 -4.32
CA ASP A 163 31.71 -14.90 -5.56
C ASP A 163 32.76 -15.56 -6.45
N TYR A 164 32.84 -16.89 -6.44
CA TYR A 164 33.85 -17.67 -7.15
C TYR A 164 33.23 -18.83 -7.92
N ARG A 165 33.94 -19.31 -8.96
CA ARG A 165 33.60 -20.55 -9.67
C ARG A 165 34.56 -21.64 -9.23
N VAL A 166 34.05 -22.83 -8.94
CA VAL A 166 34.84 -23.93 -8.36
C VAL A 166 35.98 -24.35 -9.31
N GLU A 167 35.75 -24.27 -10.61
CA GLU A 167 36.72 -24.58 -11.66
C GLU A 167 37.93 -23.62 -11.71
N ASP A 168 37.78 -22.40 -11.18
CA ASP A 168 38.84 -21.38 -11.18
C ASP A 168 39.71 -21.44 -9.92
N LEU A 169 39.32 -22.27 -8.94
CA LEU A 169 40.01 -22.36 -7.65
C LEU A 169 41.33 -23.13 -7.74
N PRO A 170 42.37 -22.72 -6.99
CA PRO A 170 43.58 -23.53 -6.82
C PRO A 170 43.22 -24.91 -6.25
N VAL A 171 43.66 -25.97 -6.94
CA VAL A 171 43.45 -27.37 -6.51
C VAL A 171 44.75 -27.93 -5.96
N PHE A 172 44.73 -28.41 -4.72
CA PHE A 172 45.84 -29.09 -4.06
C PHE A 172 45.55 -30.59 -3.90
N ASP A 173 46.31 -31.41 -4.61
CA ASP A 173 46.40 -32.85 -4.50
C ASP A 173 47.87 -33.26 -4.30
N TYR A 174 48.14 -34.56 -4.18
CA TYR A 174 49.51 -35.05 -3.93
C TYR A 174 50.52 -34.70 -5.02
N GLU A 175 50.09 -34.34 -6.24
CA GLU A 175 50.96 -33.91 -7.34
C GLU A 175 51.06 -32.38 -7.45
N SER A 176 50.02 -31.66 -7.02
CA SER A 176 49.91 -30.21 -7.14
C SER A 176 50.29 -29.42 -5.88
N GLY A 177 50.41 -30.07 -4.71
CA GLY A 177 51.04 -29.48 -3.53
C GLY A 177 50.46 -29.87 -2.16
N LEU A 178 49.58 -30.87 -2.06
CA LEU A 178 49.09 -31.41 -0.79
C LEU A 178 50.09 -32.42 -0.23
N LEU A 179 50.69 -32.14 0.93
CA LEU A 179 51.66 -33.03 1.60
C LEU A 179 50.99 -33.97 2.61
N ALA A 180 50.01 -33.47 3.38
CA ALA A 180 49.23 -34.26 4.32
C ALA A 180 47.94 -33.53 4.75
N ILE A 181 46.95 -34.30 5.20
CA ILE A 181 45.84 -33.82 6.01
C ILE A 181 46.12 -34.27 7.45
N GLU A 182 46.48 -33.32 8.31
CA GLU A 182 46.89 -33.56 9.70
C GLU A 182 45.68 -33.72 10.62
N GLU A 183 44.64 -32.92 10.38
CA GLU A 183 43.36 -33.01 11.10
C GLU A 183 42.21 -32.99 10.08
N ASP A 184 41.26 -33.91 10.24
CA ASP A 184 39.95 -33.96 9.58
C ASP A 184 38.92 -34.20 10.70
N GLU A 185 38.60 -33.14 11.41
CA GLU A 185 37.64 -33.19 12.51
C GLU A 185 36.23 -32.98 11.94
N GLY A 186 35.39 -34.00 12.09
CA GLY A 186 33.95 -33.85 11.92
C GLY A 186 33.40 -32.94 13.02
N GLY A 187 32.62 -31.92 12.65
CA GLY A 187 31.95 -31.07 13.63
C GLY A 187 31.00 -31.93 14.46
N ALA A 188 31.37 -32.26 15.70
CA ALA A 188 30.50 -32.98 16.61
C ALA A 188 29.19 -32.18 16.81
N GLN A 189 28.04 -32.83 16.60
CA GLN A 189 26.72 -32.20 16.59
C GLN A 189 26.04 -32.10 17.97
N ASP A 190 26.78 -32.28 19.06
CA ASP A 190 26.16 -32.28 20.38
C ASP A 190 25.69 -30.85 20.73
N GLY A 191 24.37 -30.63 20.71
CA GLY A 191 23.75 -29.32 20.90
C GLY A 191 23.76 -28.39 19.68
N ALA A 192 23.66 -28.92 18.44
CA ALA A 192 23.62 -28.13 17.21
C ALA A 192 22.66 -26.93 17.32
N VAL A 193 23.23 -25.72 17.30
CA VAL A 193 22.49 -24.46 17.41
C VAL A 193 21.55 -24.35 16.22
N ASN A 194 20.25 -24.43 16.48
CA ASN A 194 19.19 -24.38 15.47
C ASN A 194 18.38 -23.07 15.55
N GLN A 195 18.79 -22.15 16.41
CA GLN A 195 18.30 -20.78 16.49
C GLN A 195 19.44 -19.79 16.76
N VAL A 196 19.50 -18.71 15.99
CA VAL A 196 20.37 -17.55 16.25
C VAL A 196 19.48 -16.33 16.53
N ILE A 197 19.74 -15.65 17.64
CA ILE A 197 19.11 -14.38 18.00
C ILE A 197 20.13 -13.27 17.75
N VAL A 198 19.81 -12.36 16.83
CA VAL A 198 20.64 -11.18 16.57
C VAL A 198 20.04 -9.98 17.30
N THR A 199 20.82 -9.40 18.21
CA THR A 199 20.51 -8.10 18.81
C THR A 199 21.09 -6.99 17.92
N TRP A 200 20.25 -6.10 17.43
CA TRP A 200 20.61 -4.97 16.56
C TRP A 200 19.99 -3.67 17.11
N TYR A 201 20.37 -2.51 16.55
CA TYR A 201 19.89 -1.22 17.04
C TYR A 201 19.13 -0.48 15.93
N ASP A 202 17.88 -0.12 16.21
CA ASP A 202 17.02 0.62 15.29
C ASP A 202 17.28 2.13 15.48
N PRO A 203 18.01 2.81 14.59
CA PRO A 203 18.32 4.21 14.79
C PRO A 203 17.08 5.09 14.62
N ILE A 204 16.03 4.65 13.92
CA ILE A 204 14.80 5.43 13.67
C ILE A 204 14.00 5.53 14.97
N LYS A 205 13.79 4.39 15.63
CA LYS A 205 13.07 4.29 16.90
C LYS A 205 13.95 4.53 18.12
N ASP A 206 15.27 4.51 17.95
CA ASP A 206 16.26 4.68 19.00
C ASP A 206 16.10 3.65 20.13
N GLU A 207 16.00 2.39 19.71
CA GLU A 207 15.82 1.23 20.59
C GLU A 207 16.66 0.03 20.13
N GLU A 208 17.09 -0.80 21.09
CA GLU A 208 17.65 -2.12 20.80
C GLU A 208 16.54 -3.11 20.48
N ARG A 209 16.74 -3.90 19.43
CA ARG A 209 15.76 -4.86 18.94
C ARG A 209 16.43 -6.20 18.70
N GLN A 210 15.63 -7.25 18.75
CA GLN A 210 16.10 -8.61 18.48
C GLN A 210 15.34 -9.19 17.29
N ILE A 211 16.05 -9.96 16.48
CA ILE A 211 15.44 -10.82 15.47
C ILE A 211 15.91 -12.25 15.68
N ARG A 212 14.98 -13.21 15.54
CA ARG A 212 15.26 -14.63 15.70
C ARG A 212 15.24 -15.27 14.32
N VAL A 213 16.30 -16.02 14.03
CA VAL A 213 16.44 -16.81 12.81
C VAL A 213 16.51 -18.27 13.25
N GLN A 214 15.68 -19.13 12.64
CA GLN A 214 15.49 -20.52 13.05
C GLN A 214 15.63 -21.47 11.87
N ASP A 215 16.19 -22.65 12.13
CA ASP A 215 16.17 -23.80 11.24
C ASP A 215 15.09 -24.79 11.73
N LEU A 216 13.92 -24.77 11.07
CA LEU A 216 12.79 -25.62 11.45
C LEU A 216 13.09 -27.12 11.27
N ALA A 217 13.91 -27.49 10.28
CA ALA A 217 14.30 -28.87 10.05
C ALA A 217 15.24 -29.35 11.17
N GLY A 218 16.21 -28.50 11.54
CA GLY A 218 17.07 -28.72 12.71
C GLY A 218 16.27 -28.90 14.00
N ILE A 219 15.32 -28.01 14.29
CA ILE A 219 14.46 -28.08 15.50
C ILE A 219 13.66 -29.39 15.55
N GLN A 220 13.10 -29.83 14.41
CA GLN A 220 12.37 -31.09 14.33
C GLN A 220 13.29 -32.31 14.53
N ALA A 221 14.51 -32.27 14.00
CA ALA A 221 15.49 -33.34 14.14
C ALA A 221 16.04 -33.48 15.57
N THR A 222 16.27 -32.37 16.28
CA THR A 222 16.81 -32.38 17.66
C THR A 222 15.72 -32.50 18.73
N GLY A 223 14.43 -32.32 18.39
CA GLY A 223 13.32 -32.37 19.34
C GLY A 223 13.27 -31.19 20.32
N GLY A 224 14.00 -30.10 20.06
CA GLY A 224 14.12 -28.94 20.95
C GLY A 224 14.85 -27.77 20.31
N VAL A 225 14.73 -26.58 20.92
CA VAL A 225 15.39 -25.35 20.45
C VAL A 225 16.71 -25.16 21.17
N ALA A 226 17.81 -25.16 20.42
CA ALA A 226 19.15 -24.80 20.87
C ALA A 226 19.51 -23.41 20.33
N SER A 227 19.42 -22.40 21.19
CA SER A 227 19.57 -20.99 20.81
C SER A 227 20.93 -20.43 21.22
N THR A 228 21.51 -19.60 20.34
CA THR A 228 22.60 -18.68 20.68
C THR A 228 22.18 -17.24 20.42
N THR A 229 22.81 -16.28 21.10
CA THR A 229 22.55 -14.84 20.93
C THR A 229 23.84 -14.13 20.57
N THR A 230 23.81 -13.29 19.54
CA THR A 230 24.96 -12.49 19.09
C THR A 230 24.56 -11.03 18.92
N GLU A 231 25.44 -10.12 19.34
CA GLU A 231 25.19 -8.68 19.28
C GLU A 231 25.84 -8.03 18.05
N TYR A 232 24.99 -7.45 17.20
CA TYR A 232 25.38 -6.67 16.04
C TYR A 232 24.72 -5.28 16.08
N ARG A 233 25.06 -4.50 17.12
CA ARG A 233 24.49 -3.15 17.37
C ARG A 233 24.78 -2.14 16.24
N GLY A 234 25.71 -2.43 15.34
CA GLY A 234 25.99 -1.61 14.17
C GLY A 234 25.00 -1.78 13.02
N LEU A 235 24.20 -2.84 13.01
CA LEU A 235 23.20 -3.10 11.96
C LEU A 235 21.97 -2.21 12.21
N PRO A 236 21.63 -1.31 11.26
CA PRO A 236 20.58 -0.31 11.48
C PRO A 236 19.20 -0.77 11.01
N THR A 237 19.06 -1.98 10.44
CA THR A 237 17.80 -2.49 9.90
C THR A 237 17.57 -3.95 10.26
N ALA A 238 16.30 -4.32 10.41
CA ALA A 238 15.88 -5.71 10.64
C ALA A 238 16.31 -6.64 9.50
N GLU A 239 16.30 -6.15 8.26
CA GLU A 239 16.70 -6.91 7.07
C GLU A 239 18.17 -7.30 7.13
N LEU A 240 19.06 -6.36 7.47
CA LEU A 240 20.49 -6.66 7.63
C LEU A 240 20.73 -7.59 8.83
N ALA A 241 20.02 -7.39 9.94
CA ALA A 241 20.06 -8.28 11.09
C ALA A 241 19.60 -9.70 10.75
N ALA A 242 18.55 -9.87 9.94
CA ALA A 242 18.08 -11.16 9.45
C ALA A 242 19.11 -11.84 8.54
N ARG A 243 19.72 -11.09 7.61
CA ARG A 243 20.74 -11.60 6.69
C ARG A 243 21.98 -12.09 7.43
N VAL A 244 22.48 -11.30 8.38
CA VAL A 244 23.61 -11.68 9.25
C VAL A 244 23.24 -12.86 10.15
N GLY A 245 22.05 -12.87 10.74
CA GLY A 245 21.57 -13.99 11.56
C GLY A 245 21.40 -15.29 10.77
N THR A 246 20.95 -15.21 9.51
CA THR A 246 20.83 -16.37 8.62
C THR A 246 22.20 -16.92 8.24
N ARG A 247 23.17 -16.04 7.96
CA ARG A 247 24.58 -16.41 7.75
C ARG A 247 25.11 -17.18 8.96
N ASP A 248 24.99 -16.60 10.15
CA ASP A 248 25.53 -17.21 11.38
C ASP A 248 24.81 -18.53 11.71
N LEU A 249 23.49 -18.62 11.50
CA LEU A 249 22.72 -19.86 11.67
C LEU A 249 23.19 -20.94 10.67
N SER A 250 23.41 -20.58 9.40
CA SER A 250 23.88 -21.53 8.39
C SER A 250 25.23 -22.14 8.77
N ILE A 251 26.13 -21.33 9.33
CA ILE A 251 27.45 -21.78 9.83
C ILE A 251 27.29 -22.69 11.05
N ALA A 252 26.38 -22.35 11.96
CA ALA A 252 26.16 -23.10 13.19
C ALA A 252 25.44 -24.44 12.95
N CYS A 253 24.49 -24.51 12.00
CA CYS A 253 23.77 -25.74 11.65
C CYS A 253 24.57 -26.70 10.76
N SER A 254 25.53 -26.21 9.97
CA SER A 254 26.11 -26.99 8.86
C SER A 254 27.11 -28.08 9.25
N ALA A 255 27.39 -28.27 10.54
CA ALA A 255 28.35 -29.27 11.05
C ALA A 255 29.65 -29.32 10.24
N LEU A 256 30.18 -28.14 9.93
CA LEU A 256 31.30 -27.99 9.01
C LEU A 256 32.52 -28.74 9.49
N LYS A 257 33.10 -29.52 8.58
CA LYS A 257 34.39 -30.16 8.81
C LYS A 257 35.50 -29.11 8.91
N ARG A 258 36.37 -29.28 9.89
CA ARG A 258 37.58 -28.49 10.07
C ARG A 258 38.77 -29.32 9.60
N PHE A 259 39.63 -28.70 8.80
CA PHE A 259 40.82 -29.33 8.26
C PHE A 259 42.07 -28.57 8.70
N LYS A 260 43.11 -29.30 9.07
CA LYS A 260 44.48 -28.79 9.01
C LYS A 260 45.20 -29.50 7.88
N VAL A 261 45.48 -28.75 6.80
CA VAL A 261 46.15 -29.27 5.62
C VAL A 261 47.58 -28.76 5.58
N ARG A 262 48.53 -29.67 5.38
CA ARG A 262 49.93 -29.36 5.17
C ARG A 262 50.17 -29.33 3.67
N LEU A 263 50.49 -28.15 3.15
CA LEU A 263 50.77 -27.89 1.74
C LEU A 263 52.26 -27.66 1.52
N ASP A 264 52.73 -27.82 0.29
CA ASP A 264 54.06 -27.36 -0.12
C ASP A 264 54.10 -25.83 -0.28
N ARG A 265 55.23 -25.28 -0.74
CA ARG A 265 55.39 -23.83 -0.91
C ARG A 265 54.51 -23.20 -1.99
N ARG A 266 53.88 -23.97 -2.88
CA ARG A 266 52.87 -23.46 -3.82
C ARG A 266 51.62 -23.00 -3.07
N GLY A 267 51.35 -23.56 -1.89
CA GLY A 267 50.32 -23.09 -0.96
C GLY A 267 50.51 -21.65 -0.47
N GLY A 268 51.70 -21.06 -0.65
CA GLY A 268 51.97 -19.66 -0.28
C GLY A 268 51.19 -18.61 -1.09
N VAL A 269 50.48 -19.02 -2.14
CA VAL A 269 49.53 -18.17 -2.89
C VAL A 269 48.23 -17.94 -2.12
N LEU A 270 47.91 -18.82 -1.15
CA LEU A 270 46.70 -18.70 -0.34
C LEU A 270 46.84 -17.57 0.67
N ALA A 271 45.71 -16.94 0.98
CA ALA A 271 45.64 -15.83 1.93
C ALA A 271 44.40 -15.95 2.81
N PRO A 272 44.33 -15.32 3.98
CA PRO A 272 43.17 -15.41 4.86
C PRO A 272 41.85 -15.15 4.12
N GLY A 273 40.88 -16.04 4.32
CA GLY A 273 39.57 -16.02 3.66
C GLY A 273 39.57 -16.45 2.20
N SER A 274 40.70 -16.82 1.58
CA SER A 274 40.73 -17.40 0.23
C SER A 274 40.06 -18.76 0.19
N VAL A 275 39.47 -19.09 -0.95
CA VAL A 275 38.86 -20.39 -1.20
C VAL A 275 39.79 -21.22 -2.07
N PHE A 276 39.91 -22.52 -1.79
CA PHE A 276 40.72 -23.47 -2.53
C PHE A 276 40.11 -24.87 -2.48
N CYS A 277 40.54 -25.74 -3.36
CA CYS A 277 40.09 -27.12 -3.42
C CYS A 277 41.19 -28.06 -2.92
N ILE A 278 40.80 -29.12 -2.21
CA ILE A 278 41.68 -30.28 -1.98
C ILE A 278 41.10 -31.53 -2.66
N ARG A 279 41.99 -32.43 -3.07
CA ARG A 279 41.63 -33.78 -3.53
C ARG A 279 42.52 -34.81 -2.86
N ASP A 280 41.91 -35.82 -2.27
CA ASP A 280 42.60 -36.97 -1.69
C ASP A 280 41.79 -38.24 -2.00
N PRO A 281 42.04 -38.88 -3.15
CA PRO A 281 41.34 -40.11 -3.52
C PRO A 281 41.55 -41.26 -2.54
N PHE A 282 42.66 -41.29 -1.79
CA PHE A 282 42.93 -42.35 -0.81
C PHE A 282 42.04 -42.26 0.42
N ARG A 283 41.55 -41.05 0.74
CA ARG A 283 40.54 -40.79 1.77
C ARG A 283 39.12 -40.63 1.22
N GLU A 284 38.90 -41.01 -0.05
CA GLU A 284 37.63 -40.85 -0.77
C GLU A 284 37.15 -39.39 -0.87
N ILE A 285 38.08 -38.43 -0.79
CA ILE A 285 37.81 -37.00 -0.97
C ILE A 285 38.00 -36.64 -2.45
N GLY A 286 36.89 -36.55 -3.19
CA GLY A 286 36.90 -36.22 -4.62
C GLY A 286 37.35 -34.80 -4.93
N THR A 287 36.50 -33.80 -4.72
CA THR A 287 36.86 -32.37 -4.75
C THR A 287 36.13 -31.70 -3.61
N LEU A 288 36.89 -31.22 -2.62
CA LEU A 288 36.34 -30.53 -1.46
C LEU A 288 36.79 -29.09 -1.46
N VAL A 289 35.81 -28.18 -1.43
CA VAL A 289 36.04 -26.74 -1.38
C VAL A 289 36.23 -26.31 0.07
N LEU A 290 37.34 -25.65 0.35
CA LEU A 290 37.74 -25.19 1.67
C LEU A 290 38.02 -23.68 1.66
N ARG A 291 37.73 -23.02 2.77
CA ARG A 291 38.11 -21.63 3.04
C ARG A 291 39.26 -21.58 4.03
N ALA A 292 40.34 -20.91 3.63
CA ALA A 292 41.54 -20.75 4.44
C ALA A 292 41.28 -19.78 5.62
N GLY A 293 41.64 -20.22 6.81
CA GLY A 293 41.62 -19.43 8.04
C GLY A 293 43.03 -18.99 8.43
N THR A 294 43.62 -19.69 9.40
CA THR A 294 44.95 -19.39 9.95
C THR A 294 46.05 -20.13 9.18
N PHE A 295 47.23 -19.53 9.16
CA PHE A 295 48.43 -20.05 8.50
C PHE A 295 49.54 -20.21 9.53
N ASP A 296 50.28 -21.31 9.44
CA ASP A 296 51.59 -21.50 10.07
C ASP A 296 52.59 -21.86 8.97
N ASP A 297 53.55 -20.98 8.77
CA ASP A 297 54.53 -21.09 7.68
C ASP A 297 55.67 -22.05 7.97
N GLY A 298 55.74 -22.55 9.21
CA GLY A 298 56.85 -23.36 9.66
C GLY A 298 58.21 -22.67 9.44
N ARG A 299 59.26 -23.48 9.37
CA ARG A 299 60.62 -22.98 9.06
C ARG A 299 60.90 -23.07 7.57
N LEU A 300 61.76 -22.16 7.07
CA LEU A 300 62.13 -22.15 5.66
C LEU A 300 62.64 -23.53 5.18
N ALA A 301 63.38 -24.24 6.04
CA ALA A 301 63.98 -25.55 5.77
C ALA A 301 62.99 -26.70 5.62
N GLU A 302 61.75 -26.57 6.14
CA GLU A 302 60.76 -27.66 6.16
C GLU A 302 59.95 -27.74 4.85
N GLY A 303 60.00 -26.69 4.02
CA GLY A 303 59.36 -26.68 2.69
C GLY A 303 57.83 -26.80 2.70
N ALA A 304 57.19 -26.74 3.86
CA ALA A 304 55.75 -26.91 4.05
C ALA A 304 55.10 -25.66 4.66
N ILE A 305 53.79 -25.52 4.46
CA ILE A 305 52.92 -24.51 5.06
C ILE A 305 51.70 -25.23 5.61
N LEU A 306 51.34 -24.99 6.85
CA LEU A 306 50.13 -25.52 7.47
C LEU A 306 49.00 -24.50 7.34
N VAL A 307 47.86 -24.93 6.82
CA VAL A 307 46.66 -24.11 6.65
C VAL A 307 45.52 -24.74 7.42
N SER A 308 44.99 -24.00 8.40
CA SER A 308 43.71 -24.38 9.03
C SER A 308 42.58 -23.84 8.17
N ALA A 309 41.70 -24.72 7.72
CA ALA A 309 40.62 -24.41 6.82
C ALA A 309 39.30 -25.05 7.27
N VAL A 310 38.19 -24.48 6.80
CA VAL A 310 36.85 -25.00 7.06
C VAL A 310 36.17 -25.29 5.73
N GLN A 311 35.27 -26.28 5.70
CA GLN A 311 34.45 -26.52 4.52
C GLN A 311 33.68 -25.24 4.14
N ASP A 312 33.74 -24.85 2.86
CA ASP A 312 33.10 -23.63 2.42
C ASP A 312 31.60 -23.82 2.18
N VAL A 313 30.78 -23.11 2.97
CA VAL A 313 29.32 -22.95 2.77
C VAL A 313 28.94 -21.47 2.78
N PHE A 314 29.92 -20.58 2.69
CA PHE A 314 29.78 -19.17 3.06
C PHE A 314 29.30 -18.34 1.87
N GLY A 315 27.99 -18.11 1.81
CA GLY A 315 27.34 -17.09 1.00
C GLY A 315 26.43 -16.24 1.87
N LEU A 316 26.41 -14.92 1.67
CA LEU A 316 25.47 -14.05 2.38
C LEU A 316 24.17 -14.06 1.56
N PRO A 317 23.03 -14.54 2.09
CA PRO A 317 21.82 -14.66 1.29
C PRO A 317 21.40 -13.27 0.78
N ALA A 318 21.28 -13.15 -0.55
CA ALA A 318 20.90 -11.89 -1.22
C ALA A 318 19.47 -11.46 -0.88
N THR A 319 18.62 -12.39 -0.44
CA THR A 319 17.24 -12.16 -0.02
C THR A 319 16.93 -13.00 1.21
N SER A 320 16.60 -12.35 2.33
CA SER A 320 16.04 -13.02 3.51
C SER A 320 14.54 -12.73 3.55
N TYR A 321 13.70 -13.78 3.49
CA TYR A 321 12.24 -13.66 3.61
C TYR A 321 11.75 -13.67 5.07
N LEU A 322 12.66 -13.51 6.03
CA LEU A 322 12.31 -13.43 7.44
C LEU A 322 11.79 -12.02 7.74
N GLN A 323 10.47 -11.88 7.76
CA GLN A 323 9.86 -10.69 8.35
C GLN A 323 10.22 -10.68 9.85
N PRO A 324 10.74 -9.56 10.40
CA PRO A 324 10.80 -9.40 11.85
C PRO A 324 9.40 -9.65 12.39
N GLN A 325 9.25 -10.58 13.34
CA GLN A 325 8.01 -10.69 14.09
C GLN A 325 7.68 -9.27 14.59
N PRO A 326 6.55 -8.68 14.15
CA PRO A 326 6.23 -7.34 14.58
C PRO A 326 6.08 -7.37 16.10
N PRO A 327 6.48 -6.30 16.81
CA PRO A 327 5.99 -6.12 18.17
C PRO A 327 4.46 -6.26 18.10
N VAL A 328 3.89 -6.97 19.07
CA VAL A 328 2.44 -7.22 19.19
C VAL A 328 1.62 -5.92 19.24
N TRP A 329 2.30 -4.76 19.24
CA TRP A 329 1.72 -3.44 19.07
C TRP A 329 2.59 -2.57 18.12
N THR A 330 2.11 -2.35 16.89
CA THR A 330 2.55 -1.20 16.08
C THR A 330 1.77 0.02 16.53
N PRO A 331 2.43 1.18 16.80
CA PRO A 331 1.71 2.41 17.05
C PRO A 331 0.78 2.65 15.85
N PRO A 332 -0.53 2.75 16.08
CA PRO A 332 -1.46 2.88 14.98
C PRO A 332 -1.20 4.21 14.25
N ASP A 333 -1.16 4.16 12.92
CA ASP A 333 -0.87 5.34 12.10
C ASP A 333 -1.90 6.43 12.38
N ARG A 334 -1.43 7.58 12.88
CA ARG A 334 -2.28 8.73 13.24
C ARG A 334 -2.23 9.82 12.18
N ASN A 335 -1.51 9.62 11.07
CA ASN A 335 -1.50 10.60 9.99
C ASN A 335 -2.85 10.56 9.25
N PRO A 336 -3.52 11.70 9.08
CA PRO A 336 -4.74 11.75 8.29
C PRO A 336 -4.42 11.45 6.83
N GLN A 337 -5.14 10.50 6.25
CA GLN A 337 -5.04 10.12 4.83
C GLN A 337 -6.33 10.50 4.10
N PRO A 338 -6.30 10.85 2.81
CA PRO A 338 -7.51 11.14 2.04
C PRO A 338 -8.40 9.90 1.91
N ALA A 339 -9.73 10.11 1.93
CA ALA A 339 -10.71 9.05 1.68
C ALA A 339 -10.45 8.39 0.31
N PRO A 340 -10.23 7.06 0.23
CA PRO A 340 -9.85 6.39 -1.02
C PRO A 340 -10.94 6.51 -2.07
N THR A 341 -12.18 6.38 -1.64
CA THR A 341 -13.37 6.60 -2.45
C THR A 341 -14.37 7.45 -1.69
N ARG A 342 -15.21 8.17 -2.44
CA ARG A 342 -16.16 9.16 -1.92
C ARG A 342 -17.24 9.42 -2.97
N ARG A 343 -18.37 9.95 -2.54
CA ARG A 343 -19.48 10.34 -3.41
C ARG A 343 -20.09 11.63 -2.91
N LEU A 344 -20.31 12.56 -3.85
CA LEU A 344 -21.04 13.81 -3.64
C LEU A 344 -22.35 13.72 -4.43
N PHE A 345 -23.48 14.04 -3.81
CA PHE A 345 -24.79 13.99 -4.46
C PHE A 345 -25.74 15.04 -3.89
N GLU A 346 -26.72 15.44 -4.69
CA GLU A 346 -27.79 16.35 -4.27
C GLU A 346 -28.87 15.59 -3.50
N ALA A 347 -29.33 16.14 -2.37
CA ALA A 347 -30.40 15.57 -1.57
C ALA A 347 -31.72 15.51 -2.34
N GLY A 348 -32.38 14.36 -2.32
CA GLY A 348 -33.74 14.21 -2.86
C GLY A 348 -34.80 14.69 -1.87
N TYR A 349 -36.07 14.72 -2.32
CA TYR A 349 -37.21 15.05 -1.44
C TYR A 349 -37.23 14.17 -0.18
N ARG A 350 -37.01 12.86 -0.36
CA ARG A 350 -36.98 11.89 0.75
C ARG A 350 -35.92 12.25 1.78
N ASP A 351 -34.69 12.53 1.34
CA ASP A 351 -33.58 12.81 2.26
C ASP A 351 -33.90 14.02 3.13
N LEU A 352 -34.42 15.09 2.50
CA LEU A 352 -34.83 16.30 3.22
C LEU A 352 -36.03 16.07 4.14
N ALA A 353 -37.03 15.29 3.70
CA ALA A 353 -38.20 14.97 4.51
C ALA A 353 -37.87 14.09 5.73
N THR A 354 -36.78 13.32 5.68
CA THR A 354 -36.30 12.54 6.83
C THR A 354 -35.47 13.36 7.82
N THR A 355 -34.81 14.43 7.36
CA THR A 355 -33.91 15.24 8.20
C THR A 355 -34.54 16.53 8.74
N LEU A 356 -35.41 17.16 7.97
CA LEU A 356 -36.04 18.43 8.31
C LEU A 356 -37.44 18.21 8.88
N ASP A 357 -37.85 19.08 9.80
CA ASP A 357 -39.25 19.12 10.22
C ASP A 357 -40.17 19.63 9.08
N PRO A 358 -41.48 19.33 9.13
CA PRO A 358 -42.39 19.71 8.05
C PRO A 358 -42.48 21.22 7.77
N ALA A 359 -42.23 22.07 8.76
CA ALA A 359 -42.28 23.53 8.58
C ALA A 359 -41.02 24.04 7.88
N ALA A 360 -39.85 23.54 8.26
CA ALA A 360 -38.58 23.83 7.61
C ALA A 360 -38.56 23.31 6.17
N LEU A 361 -39.01 22.08 5.93
CA LEU A 361 -39.13 21.51 4.58
C LEU A 361 -40.05 22.35 3.69
N ALA A 362 -41.19 22.80 4.22
CA ALA A 362 -42.14 23.64 3.47
C ALA A 362 -41.61 25.06 3.21
N ALA A 363 -40.66 25.54 4.01
CA ALA A 363 -40.04 26.85 3.85
C ALA A 363 -38.88 26.88 2.85
N LEU A 364 -38.35 25.70 2.44
CA LEU A 364 -37.28 25.63 1.46
C LEU A 364 -37.72 26.24 0.11
N PRO A 365 -36.91 27.13 -0.48
CA PRO A 365 -37.17 27.64 -1.84
C PRO A 365 -37.25 26.49 -2.84
N ALA A 366 -38.16 26.59 -3.81
CA ALA A 366 -38.35 25.52 -4.78
C ALA A 366 -37.11 25.26 -5.66
N ASP A 367 -36.26 26.26 -5.86
CA ASP A 367 -35.01 26.20 -6.61
C ASP A 367 -33.78 25.87 -5.74
N ALA A 368 -33.95 25.74 -4.42
CA ALA A 368 -32.89 25.30 -3.53
C ALA A 368 -32.54 23.83 -3.76
N GLY A 369 -31.25 23.53 -3.69
CA GLY A 369 -30.74 22.19 -3.61
C GLY A 369 -29.64 22.11 -2.54
N LEU A 370 -29.64 21.00 -1.82
CA LEU A 370 -28.72 20.74 -0.72
C LEU A 370 -27.79 19.60 -1.11
N VAL A 371 -26.58 19.62 -0.55
CA VAL A 371 -25.52 18.69 -0.92
C VAL A 371 -25.23 17.73 0.23
N LEU A 372 -25.13 16.46 -0.12
CA LEU A 372 -24.73 15.37 0.76
C LEU A 372 -23.43 14.75 0.26
N ALA A 373 -22.56 14.36 1.19
CA ALA A 373 -21.32 13.69 0.88
C ALA A 373 -21.11 12.45 1.75
N VAL A 374 -20.51 11.41 1.17
CA VAL A 374 -20.04 10.23 1.89
C VAL A 374 -18.62 9.87 1.47
N GLY A 375 -17.87 9.27 2.39
CA GLY A 375 -16.51 8.79 2.15
C GLY A 375 -16.29 7.40 2.75
N GLU A 376 -15.48 6.60 2.07
CA GLU A 376 -14.95 5.34 2.61
C GLU A 376 -13.83 5.65 3.61
N GLN A 377 -13.82 4.95 4.75
CA GLN A 377 -12.78 5.13 5.76
C GLN A 377 -11.38 4.88 5.17
N PRO A 378 -10.47 5.87 5.23
CA PRO A 378 -9.08 5.67 4.81
C PRO A 378 -8.34 4.75 5.79
N GLY A 379 -7.11 4.36 5.44
CA GLY A 379 -6.24 3.66 6.39
C GLY A 379 -5.89 4.52 7.62
N GLY A 380 -5.33 3.90 8.65
CA GLY A 380 -4.93 4.57 9.90
C GLY A 380 -6.09 4.80 10.88
N LEU A 381 -5.88 5.68 11.86
CA LEU A 381 -6.87 6.03 12.89
C LEU A 381 -7.75 7.23 12.50
N ALA A 382 -8.43 7.11 11.37
CA ALA A 382 -9.39 8.09 10.91
C ALA A 382 -10.67 8.03 11.74
N LEU A 383 -11.00 9.13 12.43
CA LEU A 383 -12.17 9.24 13.31
C LEU A 383 -13.42 9.60 12.50
N ASN A 384 -13.35 10.70 11.76
CA ASN A 384 -14.42 11.25 10.93
C ASN A 384 -13.81 12.23 9.90
N TYR A 385 -14.62 12.97 9.15
CA TYR A 385 -14.15 14.01 8.24
C TYR A 385 -14.92 15.31 8.36
N ILE A 386 -14.25 16.42 8.02
CA ILE A 386 -14.89 17.71 7.79
C ILE A 386 -15.24 17.82 6.30
N LEU A 387 -16.51 18.03 6.01
CA LEU A 387 -17.00 18.41 4.69
C LEU A 387 -16.73 19.90 4.49
N THR A 388 -15.96 20.22 3.46
CA THR A 388 -15.77 21.60 3.00
C THR A 388 -16.31 21.74 1.59
N THR A 389 -16.99 22.85 1.31
CA THR A 389 -17.65 23.10 0.02
C THR A 389 -17.31 24.49 -0.50
N ARG A 390 -17.52 24.68 -1.80
CA ARG A 390 -17.48 25.98 -2.47
C ARG A 390 -18.32 25.98 -3.74
N VAL A 391 -18.62 27.18 -4.23
CA VAL A 391 -19.20 27.41 -5.56
C VAL A 391 -18.19 28.14 -6.44
N GLY A 392 -18.04 27.67 -7.68
CA GLY A 392 -17.15 28.31 -8.68
C GLY A 392 -15.70 28.45 -8.21
N GLY A 393 -15.13 29.65 -8.38
CA GLY A 393 -13.75 29.96 -8.00
C GLY A 393 -13.54 30.40 -6.54
N GLY A 394 -14.56 30.29 -5.69
CA GLY A 394 -14.50 30.71 -4.29
C GLY A 394 -13.50 29.91 -3.43
N ALA A 395 -13.29 30.38 -2.20
CA ALA A 395 -12.57 29.62 -1.18
C ALA A 395 -13.45 28.48 -0.65
N TYR A 396 -12.82 27.35 -0.26
CA TYR A 396 -13.53 26.30 0.46
C TYR A 396 -13.86 26.77 1.89
N SER A 397 -15.10 26.56 2.30
CA SER A 397 -15.57 26.77 3.67
C SER A 397 -16.01 25.45 4.30
N GLU A 398 -15.86 25.33 5.61
CA GLU A 398 -16.43 24.21 6.36
C GLU A 398 -17.95 24.27 6.32
N ALA A 399 -18.57 23.17 5.91
CA ALA A 399 -20.01 23.03 5.74
C ALA A 399 -20.62 22.05 6.75
N GLY A 400 -19.90 20.97 7.08
CA GLY A 400 -20.39 19.97 8.00
C GLY A 400 -19.34 18.98 8.44
N THR A 401 -19.73 18.05 9.32
CA THR A 401 -18.91 16.91 9.74
C THR A 401 -19.67 15.63 9.39
N GLY A 402 -18.96 14.61 8.90
CA GLY A 402 -19.56 13.30 8.62
C GLY A 402 -18.69 12.15 9.09
N ASP A 403 -19.37 11.03 9.34
CA ASP A 403 -18.74 9.75 9.69
C ASP A 403 -18.51 8.90 8.44
N TRP A 404 -17.66 7.87 8.56
CA TRP A 404 -17.31 7.02 7.42
C TRP A 404 -18.46 6.11 7.04
N CYS A 405 -18.83 6.12 5.76
CA CYS A 405 -19.97 5.38 5.25
C CYS A 405 -19.62 3.91 5.02
N PRO A 406 -20.42 2.96 5.55
CA PRO A 406 -20.33 1.56 5.15
C PRO A 406 -20.49 1.41 3.64
N THR A 407 -19.65 0.58 3.03
CA THR A 407 -19.60 0.43 1.57
C THR A 407 -19.10 -0.95 1.17
N ALA A 408 -19.49 -1.38 -0.03
CA ALA A 408 -19.00 -2.60 -0.65
C ALA A 408 -18.96 -2.46 -2.17
N LEU A 409 -18.42 -3.47 -2.85
CA LEU A 409 -18.50 -3.63 -4.30
C LEU A 409 -19.47 -4.76 -4.65
N LEU A 410 -20.15 -4.66 -5.78
CA LEU A 410 -20.95 -5.75 -6.32
C LEU A 410 -20.03 -6.89 -6.81
N ALA A 411 -20.19 -8.10 -6.29
CA ALA A 411 -19.41 -9.25 -6.74
C ALA A 411 -19.93 -9.85 -8.06
N GLY A 412 -21.17 -9.54 -8.42
CA GLY A 412 -21.81 -9.92 -9.68
C GLY A 412 -22.62 -8.77 -10.27
N ALA A 413 -22.83 -8.79 -11.58
CA ALA A 413 -23.67 -7.81 -12.25
C ALA A 413 -25.14 -7.94 -11.84
N LEU A 414 -25.84 -6.82 -11.74
CA LEU A 414 -27.27 -6.76 -11.47
C LEU A 414 -28.02 -6.44 -12.75
N SER A 415 -29.06 -7.21 -13.03
CA SER A 415 -30.11 -6.77 -13.96
C SER A 415 -31.04 -5.76 -13.26
N ALA A 416 -31.93 -5.11 -14.00
CA ALA A 416 -32.95 -4.22 -13.42
C ALA A 416 -33.91 -4.93 -12.44
N THR A 417 -33.99 -6.26 -12.47
CA THR A 417 -34.86 -7.06 -11.60
C THR A 417 -34.10 -7.86 -10.53
N THR A 418 -32.77 -7.84 -10.55
CA THR A 418 -31.97 -8.56 -9.55
C THR A 418 -32.06 -7.86 -8.19
N THR A 419 -32.49 -8.58 -7.16
CA THR A 419 -32.65 -8.06 -5.79
C THR A 419 -31.70 -8.72 -4.79
N ALA A 420 -31.37 -10.00 -4.96
CA ALA A 420 -30.35 -10.68 -4.17
C ALA A 420 -28.95 -10.38 -4.73
N VAL A 421 -28.04 -9.94 -3.87
CA VAL A 421 -26.73 -9.42 -4.26
C VAL A 421 -25.63 -10.06 -3.43
N GLN A 422 -24.58 -10.53 -4.11
CA GLN A 422 -23.32 -10.85 -3.48
C GLN A 422 -22.44 -9.60 -3.47
N LEU A 423 -21.91 -9.27 -2.30
CA LEU A 423 -20.99 -8.17 -2.07
C LEU A 423 -19.56 -8.69 -1.99
N ALA A 424 -18.60 -7.81 -2.30
CA ALA A 424 -17.17 -8.01 -2.16
C ALA A 424 -16.54 -6.78 -1.51
N ALA A 425 -15.42 -6.97 -0.82
CA ALA A 425 -14.67 -5.89 -0.16
C ALA A 425 -15.55 -5.02 0.77
N GLY A 426 -16.51 -5.63 1.44
CA GLY A 426 -17.41 -4.93 2.37
C GLY A 426 -16.67 -4.32 3.55
N ARG A 427 -17.00 -3.08 3.89
CA ARG A 427 -16.48 -2.34 5.05
C ARG A 427 -17.64 -1.87 5.92
N ALA A 428 -17.52 -2.10 7.23
CA ALA A 428 -18.49 -1.70 8.25
C ALA A 428 -19.94 -2.15 7.96
N LEU A 429 -20.11 -3.28 7.26
CA LEU A 429 -21.44 -3.79 6.89
C LEU A 429 -22.30 -4.16 8.11
N ASP A 430 -21.67 -4.43 9.25
CA ASP A 430 -22.31 -4.66 10.54
C ASP A 430 -23.04 -3.42 11.10
N GLN A 431 -22.74 -2.22 10.58
CA GLN A 431 -23.41 -0.98 10.96
C GLN A 431 -24.63 -0.65 10.08
N VAL A 432 -24.89 -1.43 9.02
CA VAL A 432 -25.99 -1.15 8.09
C VAL A 432 -27.31 -1.66 8.67
N ALA A 433 -28.26 -0.76 8.87
CA ALA A 433 -29.60 -1.12 9.33
C ALA A 433 -30.53 -1.49 8.17
N VAL A 434 -31.37 -2.51 8.37
CA VAL A 434 -32.43 -2.86 7.41
C VAL A 434 -33.46 -1.74 7.31
N GLY A 435 -33.93 -1.46 6.10
CA GLY A 435 -34.87 -0.38 5.79
C GLY A 435 -34.20 0.92 5.33
N THR A 436 -32.89 1.04 5.52
CA THR A 436 -32.11 2.24 5.13
C THR A 436 -31.85 2.34 3.63
N ALA A 437 -31.53 3.55 3.20
CA ALA A 437 -31.16 3.89 1.83
C ALA A 437 -29.70 3.51 1.51
N ALA A 438 -29.46 3.09 0.26
CA ALA A 438 -28.14 2.99 -0.29
C ALA A 438 -28.08 3.48 -1.75
N TRP A 439 -26.92 3.99 -2.16
CA TRP A 439 -26.64 4.35 -3.55
C TRP A 439 -25.86 3.25 -4.24
N VAL A 440 -26.31 2.83 -5.42
CA VAL A 440 -25.50 2.08 -6.38
C VAL A 440 -25.42 2.92 -7.64
N GLU A 441 -24.24 3.51 -7.90
CA GLU A 441 -24.13 4.55 -8.93
C GLU A 441 -25.27 5.57 -8.79
N ASP A 442 -26.08 5.82 -9.83
CA ASP A 442 -27.19 6.77 -9.79
C ASP A 442 -28.56 6.12 -9.49
N GLU A 443 -28.57 4.92 -8.90
CA GLU A 443 -29.79 4.28 -8.41
C GLU A 443 -29.86 4.27 -6.88
N LEU A 444 -30.99 4.71 -6.36
CA LEU A 444 -31.30 4.60 -4.94
C LEU A 444 -31.99 3.27 -4.66
N VAL A 445 -31.47 2.50 -3.70
CA VAL A 445 -32.03 1.22 -3.29
C VAL A 445 -32.33 1.23 -1.80
N ARG A 446 -33.25 0.36 -1.36
CA ARG A 446 -33.51 0.10 0.05
C ARG A 446 -32.89 -1.23 0.46
N VAL A 447 -32.20 -1.26 1.59
CA VAL A 447 -31.69 -2.52 2.18
C VAL A 447 -32.85 -3.30 2.78
N VAL A 448 -33.17 -4.48 2.23
CA VAL A 448 -34.21 -5.38 2.74
C VAL A 448 -33.64 -6.40 3.71
N ALA A 449 -32.42 -6.87 3.44
CA ALA A 449 -31.67 -7.75 4.32
C ALA A 449 -30.18 -7.56 4.06
N ILE A 450 -29.34 -7.78 5.07
CA ILE A 450 -27.88 -7.80 4.92
C ILE A 450 -27.30 -8.86 5.85
N ASP A 451 -26.34 -9.63 5.33
CA ASP A 451 -25.47 -10.52 6.10
C ASP A 451 -24.02 -10.05 5.92
N PRO A 452 -23.47 -9.34 6.94
CA PRO A 452 -22.10 -8.85 6.90
C PRO A 452 -21.04 -9.96 6.77
N GLN A 453 -21.29 -11.14 7.34
CA GLN A 453 -20.32 -12.25 7.36
C GLN A 453 -20.32 -12.99 6.02
N ALA A 454 -21.50 -13.27 5.47
CA ALA A 454 -21.63 -13.86 4.14
C ALA A 454 -21.36 -12.86 3.00
N GLN A 455 -21.26 -11.56 3.32
CA GLN A 455 -21.22 -10.46 2.36
C GLN A 455 -22.36 -10.56 1.35
N THR A 456 -23.59 -10.74 1.84
CA THR A 456 -24.79 -10.78 0.99
C THR A 456 -25.77 -9.69 1.41
N ALA A 457 -26.56 -9.21 0.46
CA ALA A 457 -27.66 -8.30 0.74
C ALA A 457 -28.86 -8.59 -0.17
N THR A 458 -30.06 -8.27 0.31
CA THR A 458 -31.26 -8.20 -0.50
C THR A 458 -31.66 -6.73 -0.61
N LEU A 459 -31.85 -6.25 -1.84
CA LEU A 459 -32.12 -4.85 -2.15
C LEU A 459 -33.50 -4.70 -2.79
N ALA A 460 -34.23 -3.67 -2.38
CA ALA A 460 -35.39 -3.15 -3.08
C ALA A 460 -34.90 -2.07 -4.05
N ARG A 461 -35.17 -2.25 -5.35
CA ARG A 461 -34.53 -1.50 -6.45
C ARG A 461 -35.35 -0.27 -6.87
N GLY A 462 -34.70 0.78 -7.38
CA GLY A 462 -35.33 1.99 -7.92
C GLY A 462 -36.30 2.68 -6.95
N CYS A 463 -35.77 3.16 -5.83
CA CYS A 463 -36.50 3.88 -4.81
C CYS A 463 -36.52 5.41 -5.05
N ALA A 464 -37.47 6.08 -4.38
CA ALA A 464 -37.65 7.54 -4.44
C ALA A 464 -37.76 8.09 -5.88
N ASP A 465 -36.88 9.02 -6.25
CA ASP A 465 -36.86 9.68 -7.56
C ASP A 465 -36.00 8.94 -8.61
N THR A 466 -35.64 7.69 -8.35
CA THR A 466 -34.78 6.85 -9.20
C THR A 466 -35.53 5.66 -9.81
N VAL A 467 -34.96 5.04 -10.83
CA VAL A 467 -35.49 3.83 -11.49
C VAL A 467 -34.43 2.73 -11.53
N PRO A 468 -34.83 1.44 -11.56
CA PRO A 468 -33.87 0.36 -11.54
C PRO A 468 -33.12 0.24 -12.88
N VAL A 469 -31.80 0.14 -12.82
CA VAL A 469 -30.93 -0.02 -14.00
C VAL A 469 -29.99 -1.22 -13.84
N PRO A 470 -29.43 -1.75 -14.94
CA PRO A 470 -28.37 -2.75 -14.82
C PRO A 470 -27.10 -2.11 -14.22
N HIS A 471 -26.43 -2.84 -13.32
CA HIS A 471 -25.12 -2.44 -12.77
C HIS A 471 -24.09 -3.53 -13.05
N ALA A 472 -22.86 -3.12 -13.39
CA ALA A 472 -21.77 -4.05 -13.64
C ALA A 472 -21.16 -4.60 -12.34
N THR A 473 -20.50 -5.75 -12.42
CA THR A 473 -19.61 -6.24 -11.36
C THR A 473 -18.57 -5.16 -11.02
N GLY A 474 -18.29 -4.96 -9.74
CA GLY A 474 -17.36 -3.95 -9.25
C GLY A 474 -17.98 -2.56 -9.05
N ALA A 475 -19.25 -2.34 -9.41
CA ALA A 475 -19.94 -1.10 -9.03
C ALA A 475 -20.02 -1.00 -7.50
N ARG A 476 -19.93 0.23 -6.98
CA ARG A 476 -19.88 0.48 -5.54
C ARG A 476 -21.26 0.78 -4.99
N ILE A 477 -21.57 0.17 -3.84
CA ILE A 477 -22.74 0.50 -3.03
C ILE A 477 -22.32 1.35 -1.82
N TRP A 478 -23.06 2.42 -1.55
CA TRP A 478 -22.89 3.33 -0.40
C TRP A 478 -24.12 3.27 0.50
N PHE A 479 -23.99 2.73 1.71
CA PHE A 479 -25.08 2.70 2.70
C PHE A 479 -25.07 4.00 3.49
N TYR A 480 -25.64 5.06 2.91
CA TYR A 480 -25.33 6.45 3.28
C TYR A 480 -26.23 7.05 4.36
N ASP A 481 -27.39 6.43 4.62
CA ASP A 481 -28.52 7.08 5.31
C ASP A 481 -28.12 7.78 6.61
N ASP A 482 -27.43 7.06 7.49
CA ASP A 482 -26.97 7.57 8.80
C ASP A 482 -25.53 8.15 8.78
N PHE A 483 -24.88 8.18 7.60
CA PHE A 483 -23.43 8.44 7.48
C PHE A 483 -23.09 9.62 6.54
N ALA A 484 -24.07 10.22 5.89
CA ALA A 484 -23.85 11.34 4.99
C ALA A 484 -23.61 12.65 5.76
N ALA A 485 -22.50 13.34 5.46
CA ALA A 485 -22.34 14.73 5.85
C ALA A 485 -23.28 15.61 5.02
N ASN A 486 -23.97 16.54 5.68
CA ASN A 486 -24.79 17.54 5.01
C ASN A 486 -24.05 18.88 4.93
N ASP A 487 -24.24 19.57 3.81
CA ASP A 487 -24.02 20.99 3.69
C ASP A 487 -25.35 21.73 3.96
N PRO A 488 -25.43 22.57 5.00
CA PRO A 488 -26.67 23.26 5.36
C PRO A 488 -26.96 24.48 4.46
N ASN A 489 -26.08 24.83 3.53
CA ASN A 489 -26.30 25.95 2.63
C ASN A 489 -27.24 25.57 1.48
N ASP A 490 -28.19 26.48 1.19
CA ASP A 490 -29.05 26.38 0.01
C ASP A 490 -28.31 26.87 -1.23
N TYR A 491 -28.24 26.02 -2.25
CA TYR A 491 -27.69 26.38 -3.56
C TYR A 491 -28.79 26.44 -4.61
N SER A 492 -28.66 27.35 -5.56
CA SER A 492 -29.65 27.51 -6.63
C SER A 492 -29.47 26.44 -7.71
N VAL A 493 -30.57 26.12 -8.41
CA VAL A 493 -30.54 25.23 -9.58
C VAL A 493 -29.48 25.65 -10.61
N GLY A 494 -28.71 24.67 -11.10
CA GLY A 494 -27.67 24.89 -12.10
C GLY A 494 -26.31 25.31 -11.54
N GLU A 495 -26.23 25.70 -10.26
CA GLU A 495 -24.95 25.93 -9.59
C GLU A 495 -24.14 24.64 -9.51
N THR A 496 -22.81 24.80 -9.56
CA THR A 496 -21.86 23.68 -9.47
C THR A 496 -21.11 23.81 -8.16
N VAL A 497 -21.41 22.90 -7.25
CA VAL A 497 -20.79 22.80 -5.93
C VAL A 497 -19.61 21.85 -6.00
N GLN A 498 -18.49 22.26 -5.42
CA GLN A 498 -17.30 21.43 -5.28
C GLN A 498 -17.06 21.12 -3.81
N ALA A 499 -16.75 19.87 -3.49
CA ALA A 499 -16.53 19.43 -2.12
C ALA A 499 -15.15 18.77 -1.94
N LYS A 500 -14.63 18.87 -0.71
CA LYS A 500 -13.46 18.13 -0.22
C LYS A 500 -13.78 17.56 1.15
N LEU A 501 -13.36 16.31 1.37
CA LEU A 501 -13.47 15.64 2.66
C LEU A 501 -12.10 15.68 3.37
N LEU A 502 -12.03 16.36 4.50
CA LEU A 502 -10.80 16.51 5.28
C LEU A 502 -10.82 15.51 6.45
N THR A 503 -10.11 14.40 6.29
CA THR A 503 -9.98 13.36 7.31
C THR A 503 -9.42 13.93 8.61
N ARG A 504 -10.04 13.58 9.74
CA ARG A 504 -9.56 13.89 11.09
C ARG A 504 -9.08 12.62 11.78
N THR A 505 -7.93 12.73 12.43
CA THR A 505 -7.42 11.74 13.40
C THR A 505 -7.36 12.37 14.79
N SER A 506 -6.98 11.59 15.80
CA SER A 506 -6.81 12.13 17.16
C SER A 506 -5.69 13.18 17.31
N SER A 507 -4.85 13.36 16.28
CA SER A 507 -3.68 14.25 16.35
C SER A 507 -3.62 15.32 15.26
N ALA A 508 -4.37 15.19 14.16
CA ALA A 508 -4.32 16.15 13.06
C ALA A 508 -5.57 16.06 12.16
N GLN A 509 -5.73 17.08 11.31
CA GLN A 509 -6.66 17.09 10.18
C GLN A 509 -5.88 17.06 8.86
N LEU A 510 -6.45 16.42 7.84
CA LEU A 510 -5.88 16.35 6.50
C LEU A 510 -5.67 17.75 5.93
N ASP A 511 -4.50 17.99 5.34
CA ASP A 511 -4.22 19.20 4.58
C ASP A 511 -5.21 19.32 3.40
N PRO A 512 -5.97 20.43 3.29
CA PRO A 512 -6.87 20.66 2.16
C PRO A 512 -6.22 20.53 0.78
N ALA A 513 -4.90 20.74 0.65
CA ALA A 513 -4.17 20.55 -0.61
C ALA A 513 -4.06 19.08 -1.03
N LEU A 514 -4.11 18.14 -0.09
CA LEU A 514 -4.04 16.70 -0.32
C LEU A 514 -5.43 16.06 -0.52
N ALA A 515 -6.50 16.77 -0.13
CA ALA A 515 -7.87 16.30 -0.30
C ALA A 515 -8.32 16.43 -1.77
N PRO A 516 -8.71 15.32 -2.43
CA PRO A 516 -9.23 15.39 -3.79
C PRO A 516 -10.59 16.11 -3.85
N VAL A 517 -10.93 16.63 -5.04
CA VAL A 517 -12.14 17.44 -5.27
C VAL A 517 -13.22 16.60 -5.93
N ASP A 518 -14.42 16.62 -5.38
CA ASP A 518 -15.64 16.14 -6.05
C ASP A 518 -16.50 17.31 -6.48
N THR A 519 -17.37 17.09 -7.46
CA THR A 519 -18.20 18.15 -8.04
C THR A 519 -19.58 17.62 -8.36
N ILE A 520 -20.60 18.42 -8.05
CA ILE A 520 -22.00 18.14 -8.38
C ILE A 520 -22.65 19.40 -8.95
N LYS A 521 -23.46 19.24 -9.99
CA LYS A 521 -24.31 20.30 -10.53
C LYS A 521 -25.73 20.10 -10.04
N LEU A 522 -26.31 21.13 -9.43
CA LEU A 522 -27.62 21.01 -8.81
C LEU A 522 -28.71 20.97 -9.87
N ALA A 523 -29.62 20.02 -9.72
CA ALA A 523 -30.67 19.66 -10.66
C ALA A 523 -32.07 19.90 -10.09
N GLN A 524 -32.20 20.52 -8.90
CA GLN A 524 -33.47 20.85 -8.27
C GLN A 524 -34.26 19.59 -7.88
N ARG A 525 -33.57 18.59 -7.32
CA ARG A 525 -34.15 17.24 -7.10
C ARG A 525 -35.33 17.24 -6.12
N GLN A 526 -35.27 18.06 -5.06
CA GLN A 526 -36.29 18.05 -4.01
C GLN A 526 -37.71 18.34 -4.50
N VAL A 527 -37.90 19.17 -5.53
CA VAL A 527 -39.23 19.52 -6.05
C VAL A 527 -39.62 18.76 -7.31
N ARG A 528 -38.77 17.89 -7.85
CA ARG A 528 -39.14 17.04 -8.99
C ARG A 528 -40.13 15.96 -8.57
N PRO A 529 -41.11 15.61 -9.42
CA PRO A 529 -41.98 14.47 -9.16
C PRO A 529 -41.20 13.16 -9.29
N TYR A 530 -41.61 12.12 -8.56
CA TYR A 530 -41.00 10.80 -8.70
C TYR A 530 -41.37 10.17 -10.05
N PRO A 531 -40.47 9.37 -10.66
CA PRO A 531 -40.80 8.60 -11.85
C PRO A 531 -41.93 7.61 -11.56
N PRO A 532 -42.70 7.17 -12.58
CA PRO A 532 -43.69 6.12 -12.39
C PRO A 532 -43.02 4.82 -11.93
N GLY A 533 -43.71 4.06 -11.08
CA GLY A 533 -43.29 2.73 -10.67
C GLY A 533 -43.77 1.66 -11.65
N ASP A 534 -43.30 0.43 -11.46
CA ASP A 534 -43.82 -0.81 -12.01
C ASP A 534 -44.19 -0.76 -13.50
N LEU A 535 -43.27 -0.23 -14.34
CA LEU A 535 -43.48 -0.20 -15.77
C LEU A 535 -43.64 -1.63 -16.30
N LYS A 536 -44.81 -1.91 -16.88
CA LYS A 536 -45.15 -3.16 -17.54
C LYS A 536 -45.57 -2.90 -18.98
N LEU A 537 -45.14 -3.80 -19.85
CA LEU A 537 -45.51 -3.87 -21.25
C LEU A 537 -46.27 -5.19 -21.44
N ASN A 538 -47.53 -5.11 -21.84
CA ASN A 538 -48.47 -6.26 -21.91
C ASN A 538 -48.50 -7.08 -20.61
N GLY A 539 -48.44 -6.40 -19.46
CA GLY A 539 -48.45 -7.03 -18.13
C GLY A 539 -47.10 -7.60 -17.66
N LEU A 540 -46.07 -7.60 -18.51
CA LEU A 540 -44.75 -8.13 -18.19
C LEU A 540 -43.73 -7.01 -17.89
N ARG A 541 -42.81 -7.28 -16.96
CA ARG A 541 -41.67 -6.40 -16.68
C ARG A 541 -40.52 -6.76 -17.62
N TYR A 542 -40.03 -5.78 -18.36
CA TYR A 542 -38.87 -5.90 -19.26
C TYR A 542 -38.93 -7.08 -20.27
N PRO A 543 -40.04 -7.30 -21.02
CA PRO A 543 -40.12 -8.37 -22.01
C PRO A 543 -39.11 -8.17 -23.14
N ALA A 544 -38.48 -9.24 -23.63
CA ALA A 544 -37.52 -9.15 -24.74
C ALA A 544 -38.19 -8.78 -26.07
N SER A 545 -39.44 -9.22 -26.26
CA SER A 545 -40.23 -8.94 -27.46
C SER A 545 -41.73 -8.89 -27.16
N ILE A 546 -42.48 -8.21 -28.01
CA ILE A 546 -43.95 -8.13 -28.02
C ILE A 546 -44.43 -8.36 -29.46
N ASP A 547 -45.34 -9.32 -29.62
CA ASP A 547 -46.09 -9.57 -30.86
C ASP A 547 -47.58 -9.27 -30.62
N GLY A 548 -48.16 -8.39 -31.42
CA GLY A 548 -49.52 -7.88 -31.28
C GLY A 548 -49.61 -6.50 -30.61
N ASP A 549 -50.78 -6.15 -30.09
CA ASP A 549 -51.06 -4.84 -29.52
C ASP A 549 -50.13 -4.50 -28.35
N LEU A 550 -49.72 -3.22 -28.27
CA LEU A 550 -48.85 -2.72 -27.22
C LEU A 550 -49.65 -1.94 -26.16
N ALA A 551 -49.71 -2.50 -24.95
CA ALA A 551 -50.28 -1.85 -23.79
C ALA A 551 -49.21 -1.60 -22.72
N LEU A 552 -49.08 -0.33 -22.32
CA LEU A 552 -48.23 0.10 -21.21
C LEU A 552 -49.10 0.25 -19.96
N SER A 553 -48.55 -0.15 -18.81
CA SER A 553 -49.13 0.18 -17.51
C SER A 553 -48.03 0.48 -16.50
N TRP A 554 -48.33 1.31 -15.52
CA TRP A 554 -47.39 1.72 -14.48
C TRP A 554 -48.10 1.96 -13.14
N ALA A 555 -47.33 2.13 -12.08
CA ALA A 555 -47.81 2.45 -10.74
C ALA A 555 -47.68 3.95 -10.44
N HIS A 556 -48.70 4.51 -9.79
CA HIS A 556 -48.66 5.87 -9.29
C HIS A 556 -47.71 6.01 -8.09
N ARG A 557 -46.92 7.08 -8.08
CA ARG A 557 -45.98 7.43 -7.02
C ARG A 557 -46.30 8.83 -6.55
N ASP A 558 -46.25 9.03 -5.23
CA ASP A 558 -46.43 10.32 -4.58
C ASP A 558 -45.32 10.52 -3.56
N ARG A 559 -44.44 11.50 -3.79
CA ARG A 559 -43.25 11.70 -2.94
C ARG A 559 -43.59 12.04 -1.50
N ARG A 560 -44.75 12.67 -1.25
CA ARG A 560 -45.20 13.12 0.06
C ARG A 560 -45.82 11.98 0.85
N LEU A 561 -46.63 11.14 0.18
CA LEU A 561 -47.29 10.00 0.81
C LEU A 561 -46.33 8.82 1.09
N GLN A 562 -45.16 8.79 0.47
CA GLN A 562 -44.13 7.77 0.70
C GLN A 562 -42.86 8.35 1.35
N ALA A 563 -42.95 9.51 2.01
CA ALA A 563 -41.78 10.16 2.61
C ALA A 563 -41.18 9.35 3.78
N ASP A 564 -42.02 8.58 4.47
CA ASP A 564 -41.68 7.73 5.62
C ASP A 564 -41.17 6.33 5.23
N GLN A 565 -41.21 5.96 3.94
CA GLN A 565 -40.79 4.64 3.48
C GLN A 565 -40.17 4.66 2.08
N LEU A 566 -39.05 3.96 1.91
CA LEU A 566 -38.46 3.74 0.59
C LEU A 566 -39.20 2.64 -0.18
N VAL A 567 -40.24 3.03 -0.91
CA VAL A 567 -41.02 2.13 -1.76
C VAL A 567 -40.18 1.76 -2.99
N ASP A 568 -40.05 0.47 -3.31
CA ASP A 568 -39.30 -0.01 -4.47
C ASP A 568 -40.10 0.14 -5.77
N HIS A 569 -39.41 0.09 -6.90
CA HIS A 569 -40.01 0.27 -8.22
C HIS A 569 -41.11 -0.76 -8.50
N GLY A 570 -41.03 -1.98 -7.95
CA GLY A 570 -41.97 -3.07 -8.24
C GLY A 570 -43.27 -3.02 -7.43
N GLN A 571 -43.45 -2.05 -6.53
CA GLN A 571 -44.66 -1.88 -5.74
C GLN A 571 -45.83 -1.32 -6.55
N GLY A 572 -47.05 -1.65 -6.10
CA GLY A 572 -48.29 -1.10 -6.68
C GLY A 572 -48.46 0.40 -6.44
N SER A 573 -49.52 0.96 -7.02
CA SER A 573 -49.84 2.39 -6.90
C SER A 573 -50.03 2.83 -5.44
N ILE A 574 -49.27 3.85 -5.03
CA ILE A 574 -49.42 4.50 -3.71
C ILE A 574 -50.48 5.61 -3.77
N GLY A 575 -50.54 6.30 -4.90
CA GLY A 575 -51.40 7.47 -5.13
C GLY A 575 -50.75 8.41 -6.13
N LEU A 576 -51.57 9.17 -6.86
CA LEU A 576 -51.08 10.19 -7.79
C LEU A 576 -50.90 11.50 -7.03
N GLU A 577 -49.68 12.02 -6.98
CA GLU A 577 -49.44 13.33 -6.39
C GLU A 577 -50.19 14.42 -7.18
N ALA A 578 -50.88 15.33 -6.48
CA ALA A 578 -51.65 16.39 -7.11
C ALA A 578 -50.80 17.23 -8.10
N GLY A 579 -51.36 17.47 -9.28
CA GLY A 579 -50.71 18.20 -10.38
C GLY A 579 -49.78 17.34 -11.25
N THR A 580 -49.75 16.03 -11.02
CA THR A 580 -48.90 15.09 -11.76
C THR A 580 -49.55 14.58 -13.04
N ALA A 581 -48.79 14.53 -14.13
CA ALA A 581 -49.12 13.82 -15.37
C ALA A 581 -47.94 12.97 -15.85
N TYR A 582 -48.20 12.01 -16.74
CA TYR A 582 -47.23 11.08 -17.30
C TYR A 582 -46.94 11.42 -18.76
N VAL A 583 -45.67 11.33 -19.14
CA VAL A 583 -45.21 11.52 -20.51
C VAL A 583 -44.64 10.21 -21.00
N VAL A 584 -45.34 9.60 -21.97
CA VAL A 584 -44.91 8.38 -22.67
C VAL A 584 -44.25 8.77 -23.98
N ARG A 585 -43.12 8.15 -24.30
CA ARG A 585 -42.47 8.24 -25.61
C ARG A 585 -42.06 6.84 -26.07
N LEU A 586 -42.50 6.46 -27.25
CA LEU A 586 -42.02 5.29 -27.97
C LEU A 586 -41.13 5.79 -29.11
N SER A 587 -39.93 5.24 -29.20
CA SER A 587 -38.96 5.58 -30.25
C SER A 587 -38.34 4.33 -30.82
N ASP A 588 -37.92 4.40 -32.08
CA ASP A 588 -37.08 3.38 -32.67
C ASP A 588 -35.68 3.48 -32.04
N ALA A 589 -35.24 2.43 -31.37
CA ALA A 589 -33.97 2.38 -30.68
C ALA A 589 -32.76 2.34 -31.63
N ILE A 590 -32.96 2.00 -32.90
CA ILE A 590 -31.93 1.96 -33.95
C ILE A 590 -31.89 3.30 -34.67
N ALA A 591 -33.04 3.75 -35.20
CA ALA A 591 -33.11 4.97 -36.01
C ALA A 591 -33.23 6.26 -35.17
N GLY A 592 -33.59 6.15 -33.89
CA GLY A 592 -33.85 7.28 -32.99
C GLY A 592 -35.13 8.06 -33.29
N GLN A 593 -35.94 7.60 -34.26
CA GLN A 593 -37.17 8.26 -34.68
C GLN A 593 -38.27 8.08 -33.62
N ALA A 594 -39.05 9.13 -33.38
CA ALA A 594 -40.25 9.03 -32.56
C ALA A 594 -41.32 8.19 -33.30
N LEU A 595 -41.80 7.13 -32.66
CA LEU A 595 -42.82 6.23 -33.18
C LEU A 595 -44.21 6.60 -32.65
N ASP A 596 -44.28 6.96 -31.37
CA ASP A 596 -45.52 7.37 -30.70
C ASP A 596 -45.20 8.25 -29.49
N SER A 597 -46.06 9.22 -29.20
CA SER A 597 -45.90 10.15 -28.08
C SER A 597 -47.26 10.80 -27.79
N PRO A 598 -48.14 10.14 -27.02
CA PRO A 598 -49.44 10.70 -26.67
C PRO A 598 -49.31 12.02 -25.89
N ALA A 599 -50.41 12.77 -25.84
CA ALA A 599 -50.54 13.88 -24.90
C ALA A 599 -50.38 13.38 -23.46
N ALA A 600 -49.99 14.27 -22.54
CA ALA A 600 -49.73 13.93 -21.15
C ALA A 600 -50.95 13.23 -20.51
N LEU A 601 -50.69 12.13 -19.81
CA LEU A 601 -51.71 11.21 -19.29
C LEU A 601 -51.86 11.38 -17.78
N THR A 602 -53.07 11.26 -17.24
CA THR A 602 -53.31 11.24 -15.78
C THR A 602 -53.63 9.85 -15.25
N GLY A 603 -53.99 8.91 -16.14
CA GLY A 603 -54.19 7.51 -15.82
C GLY A 603 -52.88 6.74 -15.62
N ASN A 604 -53.00 5.44 -15.36
CA ASN A 604 -51.88 4.53 -15.10
C ASN A 604 -51.63 3.51 -16.22
N ASN A 605 -52.24 3.73 -17.39
CA ASN A 605 -52.14 2.84 -18.53
C ASN A 605 -52.27 3.63 -19.84
N TYR A 606 -51.75 3.02 -20.91
CA TYR A 606 -51.83 3.54 -22.26
C TYR A 606 -51.79 2.38 -23.27
N ALA A 607 -52.79 2.31 -24.14
CA ALA A 607 -52.78 1.41 -25.30
C ALA A 607 -52.21 2.18 -26.49
N SER A 608 -51.04 1.79 -26.97
CA SER A 608 -50.39 2.43 -28.11
C SER A 608 -51.00 1.91 -29.41
N PRO A 609 -51.34 2.79 -30.37
CA PRO A 609 -51.80 2.39 -31.70
C PRO A 609 -50.66 1.93 -32.63
N LEU A 610 -49.44 1.74 -32.10
CA LEU A 610 -48.25 1.40 -32.89
C LEU A 610 -48.46 0.10 -33.68
N ARG A 611 -48.17 0.17 -34.99
CA ARG A 611 -48.11 -0.96 -35.92
C ARG A 611 -46.79 -0.94 -36.66
N GLY A 612 -46.30 -2.12 -37.05
CA GLY A 612 -44.98 -2.27 -37.69
C GLY A 612 -44.07 -3.23 -36.95
N ALA A 613 -42.83 -3.33 -37.45
CA ALA A 613 -41.76 -4.07 -36.82
C ALA A 613 -40.61 -3.12 -36.47
N TYR A 614 -40.31 -2.96 -35.19
CA TYR A 614 -39.27 -2.05 -34.72
C TYR A 614 -38.52 -2.63 -33.53
N ARG A 615 -37.31 -2.14 -33.29
CA ARG A 615 -36.69 -2.22 -31.96
C ARG A 615 -37.20 -1.02 -31.17
N VAL A 616 -38.23 -1.20 -30.34
CA VAL A 616 -38.87 -0.07 -29.62
C VAL A 616 -38.13 0.21 -28.31
N ARG A 617 -37.82 1.47 -28.07
CA ARG A 617 -37.51 2.00 -26.73
C ARG A 617 -38.74 2.73 -26.19
N ALA A 618 -39.37 2.13 -25.18
CA ALA A 618 -40.44 2.76 -24.43
C ALA A 618 -39.86 3.53 -23.24
N GLU A 619 -40.15 4.82 -23.15
CA GLU A 619 -39.78 5.67 -22.03
C GLU A 619 -41.03 6.28 -21.40
N ILE A 620 -41.08 6.29 -20.07
CA ILE A 620 -42.12 6.98 -19.33
C ILE A 620 -41.51 7.81 -18.19
N GLY A 621 -41.92 9.06 -18.12
CA GLY A 621 -41.56 9.98 -17.05
C GLY A 621 -42.77 10.68 -16.48
N THR A 622 -42.53 11.44 -15.42
CA THR A 622 -43.57 12.20 -14.73
C THR A 622 -43.33 13.69 -14.94
N THR A 623 -44.40 14.49 -15.05
CA THR A 623 -44.36 15.95 -15.09
C THR A 623 -45.26 16.55 -14.02
N ARG A 624 -44.80 17.60 -13.35
CA ARG A 624 -45.56 18.36 -12.35
C ARG A 624 -45.03 19.79 -12.29
N ASP A 625 -45.91 20.78 -12.32
CA ASP A 625 -45.57 22.23 -12.24
C ASP A 625 -44.45 22.66 -13.22
N GLY A 626 -44.44 22.11 -14.44
CA GLY A 626 -43.42 22.40 -15.46
C GLY A 626 -42.09 21.66 -15.29
N LEU A 627 -41.92 20.87 -14.24
CA LEU A 627 -40.74 20.04 -13.99
C LEU A 627 -40.98 18.59 -14.39
N THR A 628 -39.94 17.94 -14.93
CA THR A 628 -39.93 16.50 -15.19
C THR A 628 -39.30 15.74 -14.03
N SER A 629 -39.67 14.47 -13.86
CA SER A 629 -38.97 13.54 -12.97
C SER A 629 -37.47 13.52 -13.29
N TRP A 630 -36.66 13.28 -12.25
CA TRP A 630 -35.21 13.27 -12.38
C TRP A 630 -34.74 12.16 -13.32
N GLN A 631 -35.30 10.96 -13.15
CA GLN A 631 -35.11 9.82 -14.03
C GLN A 631 -36.43 9.44 -14.73
N LYS A 632 -36.33 8.54 -15.73
CA LYS A 632 -37.47 7.99 -16.48
C LYS A 632 -37.34 6.48 -16.52
N ALA A 633 -38.44 5.77 -16.32
CA ALA A 633 -38.45 4.32 -16.51
C ALA A 633 -38.38 4.05 -18.02
N SER A 634 -37.50 3.14 -18.43
CA SER A 634 -37.39 2.79 -19.84
C SER A 634 -37.04 1.33 -20.05
N HIS A 635 -37.48 0.80 -21.20
CA HIS A 635 -37.13 -0.55 -21.64
C HIS A 635 -37.05 -0.61 -23.15
N THR A 636 -36.16 -1.46 -23.67
CA THR A 636 -35.99 -1.69 -25.11
C THR A 636 -36.31 -3.14 -25.46
N PHE A 637 -37.16 -3.33 -26.46
CA PHE A 637 -37.69 -4.65 -26.86
C PHE A 637 -37.95 -4.72 -28.36
N ASP A 638 -38.04 -5.93 -28.91
CA ASP A 638 -38.47 -6.14 -30.29
C ASP A 638 -40.00 -6.09 -30.35
N PHE A 639 -40.55 -5.30 -31.25
CA PHE A 639 -41.98 -5.13 -31.42
C PHE A 639 -42.40 -5.55 -32.82
N LYS A 640 -43.50 -6.30 -32.93
CA LYS A 640 -44.18 -6.61 -34.18
C LYS A 640 -45.69 -6.47 -33.97
N ASN A 641 -46.38 -5.72 -34.83
CA ASN A 641 -47.84 -5.70 -34.84
C ASN A 641 -48.38 -5.41 -36.24
N GLY A 642 -49.48 -6.08 -36.59
CA GLY A 642 -50.16 -5.90 -37.85
C GLY A 642 -49.32 -6.29 -39.08
N LEU A 643 -48.39 -7.24 -38.96
CA LEU A 643 -47.64 -7.75 -40.12
C LEU A 643 -48.48 -8.75 -40.91
N LEU A 644 -48.42 -8.68 -42.24
CA LEU A 644 -49.01 -9.67 -43.13
C LEU A 644 -48.16 -10.94 -43.08
N ARG A 645 -48.80 -12.10 -42.89
CA ARG A 645 -48.12 -13.42 -42.78
C ARG A 645 -48.64 -14.39 -43.84
N THR A 646 -47.77 -15.31 -44.28
CA THR A 646 -48.13 -16.44 -45.15
C THR A 646 -48.99 -17.47 -44.40
N GLU A 647 -49.61 -18.40 -45.12
CA GLU A 647 -50.38 -19.51 -44.53
C GLU A 647 -49.55 -20.42 -43.61
N VAL A 648 -48.23 -20.44 -43.77
CA VAL A 648 -47.28 -21.19 -42.92
C VAL A 648 -46.70 -20.34 -41.78
N GLY A 649 -47.07 -19.06 -41.67
CA GLY A 649 -46.74 -18.17 -40.55
C GLY A 649 -45.53 -17.25 -40.76
N ASP A 650 -44.88 -17.28 -41.93
CA ASP A 650 -43.75 -16.40 -42.24
C ASP A 650 -44.20 -14.96 -42.50
N ASP A 651 -43.50 -13.99 -41.91
CA ASP A 651 -43.73 -12.55 -42.13
C ASP A 651 -43.41 -12.17 -43.59
N LEU A 652 -44.35 -11.51 -44.26
CA LEU A 652 -44.18 -11.05 -45.65
C LEU A 652 -43.41 -9.73 -45.69
N VAL A 653 -42.42 -9.67 -46.57
CA VAL A 653 -41.59 -8.49 -46.85
C VAL A 653 -41.73 -8.07 -48.31
N ALA A 654 -41.69 -6.77 -48.56
CA ALA A 654 -41.63 -6.20 -49.90
C ALA A 654 -40.27 -6.48 -50.57
N GLU A 655 -40.15 -6.21 -51.88
CA GLU A 655 -38.90 -6.38 -52.62
C GLU A 655 -37.74 -5.53 -52.07
N ALA A 656 -38.05 -4.43 -51.39
CA ALA A 656 -37.08 -3.57 -50.70
C ALA A 656 -36.63 -4.12 -49.33
N GLY A 657 -37.26 -5.20 -48.85
CA GLY A 657 -37.00 -5.81 -47.54
C GLY A 657 -37.87 -5.31 -46.39
N ASP A 658 -38.76 -4.34 -46.63
CA ASP A 658 -39.67 -3.79 -45.61
C ASP A 658 -40.85 -4.73 -45.33
N PHE A 659 -41.25 -4.88 -44.07
CA PHE A 659 -42.42 -5.70 -43.71
C PHE A 659 -43.72 -5.09 -44.26
N ILE A 660 -44.59 -5.95 -44.81
CA ILE A 660 -45.91 -5.56 -45.31
C ILE A 660 -46.90 -5.57 -44.14
N LEU A 661 -47.69 -4.50 -43.99
CA LEU A 661 -48.70 -4.39 -42.95
C LEU A 661 -50.09 -4.83 -43.43
N MET A 662 -50.86 -5.45 -42.55
CA MET A 662 -52.27 -5.76 -42.71
C MET A 662 -53.08 -4.51 -42.37
N ASP A 663 -53.96 -4.09 -43.29
CA ASP A 663 -54.83 -2.92 -43.13
C ASP A 663 -55.67 -2.98 -41.84
#